data_AF-A0A533ZYQ5-F1
#
_entry.id   AF-A0A533ZYQ5-F1
#
_cell.length_a   1.000
_cell.length_b   1.000
_cell.length_c   1.000
_cell.angle_alpha   90.00
_cell.angle_beta   90.00
_cell.angle_gamma   90.00
#
_symmetry.space_group_name_H-M   'P 1'
#
loop_
_entity.id
_entity.type
_entity.pdbx_description
1 polymer ?
#
loop_
_entity_poly.entity_id
_entity_poly.type
_entity_poly.pdbx_seq_one_letter_code
_entity_poly.pdbx_strand_id
1 'polypeptide(L)'
;MIPPKKNPILFPEDSLKVLNNFSDFVNKMPISVSESAQFKKDAIKVIESLKFIKINLEFIGYAVENKTDRSLYTYTTDRAKGLIRDFNGTGLHLNAYHNKKDVQIAFETLIRQFENAILAMQAVNKLEMFARQLQYDRNTGCIEARVSKALLFAATSLSSPAHPLDQLMAQCQFMPNDDTMTLLNKTKVFFKPYIGQACIWKNKDYLIDINLIKQYLIEVFDVEFFSEEVEHLKNLLDNFTLAKKIKWLRSPLPIRSFEIGIFLLEEIDKINKIKNFTFKQKLIFFGKTYGVYFENFVDSYLVPLGLSLTTLLGLGVITLGLIFQPCVVLGLTTVFFLAFVVALTRCGPELTKFQVLIGCLALFTCPLSMPTFLFIIIISALLNIIVVNVACLSKKPVQLFVSNQNLLLAQCIDDYFEGKIDLPSASATQLLKQYLLKKSELTEKEADFLKAIEIGENISYTPLSNVEIWQQGVQSWQHYRFLRKNNDTETQWVLNKLLLNNRLFQGSTSSFDGHLIQKQRIENYFNAAFEEMAETVLNNQALAKTIKPKDWSLFVKQLTDVNYRAEQLRKTIATPTHKFVHLTKQIIPYIKDIRKKNQKNYTHTKKTSTTLLSSRLNTPLFGTHHRNALHLVGFLFDQKKCKVKARFLQDSGTYQHGWLGSESEVKNYQTWINNRIVTDENLFSLKVQGANQTNEVLAQLNKEGLTAIVIGQDTPEARHLAISRQTEIKDKFSMWLPIIFYDASRRSIKLYDYQDILADKLLQRKKQNLINLHQAFLKKKWKLSFFCKDDISDKPVPEIAVYLNSKIQQLENSDKAYDFYNWALVEQEIRERLNQKCKQNKFFRILKGRTQDTLDFYQNCLTALTV
;
A
#
# COMPACT_ATOMS: atom_id res chain seq x y z
N MET A 1 -9.85 12.69 -46.49
CA MET A 1 -10.82 13.66 -45.92
C MET A 1 -10.04 14.70 -45.15
N ILE A 2 -10.11 15.96 -45.57
CA ILE A 2 -9.45 17.10 -44.93
C ILE A 2 -10.28 17.46 -43.69
N PRO A 3 -9.69 17.56 -42.48
CA PRO A 3 -10.45 17.98 -41.29
C PRO A 3 -11.04 19.38 -41.56
N PRO A 4 -12.24 19.67 -41.04
CA PRO A 4 -12.91 20.94 -41.34
C PRO A 4 -12.00 22.11 -40.98
N LYS A 5 -11.61 22.89 -42.00
CA LYS A 5 -11.06 24.23 -41.90
C LYS A 5 -12.12 25.16 -41.29
N LYS A 6 -12.46 24.98 -40.01
CA LYS A 6 -12.94 26.08 -39.20
C LYS A 6 -11.70 26.62 -38.53
N ASN A 7 -11.37 27.88 -38.81
CA ASN A 7 -10.22 28.63 -38.31
C ASN A 7 -9.78 28.06 -36.96
N PRO A 8 -8.52 27.59 -36.79
CA PRO A 8 -8.05 27.25 -35.47
C PRO A 8 -8.33 28.46 -34.60
N ILE A 9 -9.22 28.29 -33.63
CA ILE A 9 -9.39 29.28 -32.57
C ILE A 9 -7.96 29.53 -32.11
N LEU A 10 -7.46 30.75 -32.28
CA LEU A 10 -6.11 31.11 -31.85
C LEU A 10 -6.11 30.95 -30.33
N PHE A 11 -5.75 29.76 -29.87
CA PHE A 11 -5.52 29.52 -28.46
C PHE A 11 -4.34 30.40 -28.05
N PRO A 12 -4.42 31.09 -26.90
CA PRO A 12 -3.30 31.85 -26.40
C PRO A 12 -2.07 30.95 -26.37
N GLU A 13 -0.96 31.36 -27.01
CA GLU A 13 0.29 30.57 -27.03
C GLU A 13 0.75 30.20 -25.62
N ASP A 14 0.42 31.05 -24.64
CA ASP A 14 0.68 30.83 -23.22
C ASP A 14 0.04 29.55 -22.66
N SER A 15 -1.09 29.11 -23.20
CA SER A 15 -1.80 27.93 -22.70
C SER A 15 -1.04 26.62 -22.91
N LEU A 16 -0.11 26.56 -23.86
CA LEU A 16 0.69 25.36 -24.17
C LEU A 16 2.15 25.47 -23.74
N LYS A 17 2.53 26.57 -23.08
CA LYS A 17 3.92 26.90 -22.75
C LYS A 17 4.68 25.75 -22.07
N VAL A 18 4.08 25.11 -21.07
CA VAL A 18 4.72 23.99 -20.33
C VAL A 18 4.96 22.79 -21.25
N LEU A 19 3.94 22.37 -22.02
CA LEU A 19 4.04 21.22 -22.93
C LEU A 19 4.96 21.50 -24.13
N ASN A 20 5.02 22.74 -24.62
CA ASN A 20 5.94 23.15 -25.68
C ASN A 20 7.39 23.11 -25.19
N ASN A 21 7.68 23.73 -24.04
CA ASN A 21 9.01 23.69 -23.44
C ASN A 21 9.48 22.26 -23.16
N PHE A 22 8.57 21.41 -22.68
CA PHE A 22 8.90 20.01 -22.43
C PHE A 22 9.16 19.22 -23.73
N SER A 23 8.37 19.47 -24.78
CA SER A 23 8.62 18.90 -26.12
C SER A 23 10.00 19.30 -26.65
N ASP A 24 10.36 20.58 -26.53
CA ASP A 24 11.66 21.10 -26.98
C ASP A 24 12.82 20.49 -26.18
N PHE A 25 12.63 20.32 -24.87
CA PHE A 25 13.57 19.61 -24.01
C PHE A 25 13.80 18.18 -24.50
N VAL A 26 12.73 17.40 -24.73
CA VAL A 26 12.83 16.01 -25.20
C VAL A 26 13.52 15.89 -26.57
N ASN A 27 13.24 16.83 -27.49
CA ASN A 27 13.91 16.87 -28.79
C ASN A 27 15.43 17.08 -28.65
N LYS A 28 15.84 17.99 -27.76
CA LYS A 28 17.25 18.35 -27.51
C LYS A 28 18.05 17.35 -26.67
N MET A 29 17.40 16.39 -25.99
CA MET A 29 18.10 15.38 -25.18
C MET A 29 19.18 14.64 -26.01
N PRO A 30 20.35 14.29 -25.47
CA PRO A 30 21.33 13.50 -26.21
C PRO A 30 20.80 12.08 -26.49
N ILE A 31 21.04 11.55 -27.69
CA ILE A 31 20.77 10.13 -28.00
C ILE A 31 22.06 9.37 -27.70
N SER A 32 22.12 8.65 -26.58
CA SER A 32 23.25 7.75 -26.33
C SER A 32 23.22 6.57 -27.31
N VAL A 33 24.38 6.09 -27.75
CA VAL A 33 24.52 5.05 -28.80
C VAL A 33 23.81 3.73 -28.42
N SER A 34 23.56 3.50 -27.13
CA SER A 34 22.89 2.31 -26.60
C SER A 34 21.37 2.46 -26.38
N GLU A 35 20.81 3.67 -26.46
CA GLU A 35 19.39 3.91 -26.20
C GLU A 35 18.64 4.16 -27.49
N SER A 36 17.60 3.34 -27.74
CA SER A 36 16.87 3.41 -29.00
C SER A 36 16.21 4.78 -29.17
N ALA A 37 16.38 5.39 -30.35
CA ALA A 37 15.66 6.60 -30.78
C ALA A 37 14.13 6.50 -30.65
N GLN A 38 13.61 5.31 -30.32
CA GLN A 38 12.22 5.01 -30.07
C GLN A 38 11.65 5.78 -28.86
N PHE A 39 12.38 5.88 -27.73
CA PHE A 39 11.79 6.50 -26.53
C PHE A 39 11.47 7.98 -26.77
N LYS A 40 12.34 8.70 -27.47
CA LYS A 40 12.08 10.10 -27.86
C LYS A 40 10.84 10.21 -28.73
N LYS A 41 10.73 9.36 -29.75
CA LYS A 41 9.56 9.33 -30.65
C LYS A 41 8.28 9.06 -29.88
N ASP A 42 8.33 8.15 -28.90
CA ASP A 42 7.18 7.80 -28.07
C ASP A 42 6.80 8.95 -27.13
N ALA A 43 7.78 9.54 -26.43
CA ALA A 43 7.57 10.70 -25.58
C ALA A 43 6.96 11.88 -26.34
N ILE A 44 7.50 12.22 -27.52
CA ILE A 44 6.97 13.30 -28.36
C ILE A 44 5.54 13.00 -28.78
N LYS A 45 5.20 11.77 -29.20
CA LYS A 45 3.81 11.41 -29.52
C LYS A 45 2.86 11.60 -28.36
N VAL A 46 3.27 11.21 -27.15
CA VAL A 46 2.44 11.39 -25.94
C VAL A 46 2.24 12.88 -25.65
N ILE A 47 3.30 13.69 -25.75
CA ILE A 47 3.23 15.14 -25.52
C ILE A 47 2.32 15.82 -26.54
N GLU A 48 2.44 15.48 -27.82
CA GLU A 48 1.59 16.02 -28.89
C GLU A 48 0.11 15.62 -28.72
N SER A 49 -0.14 14.39 -28.27
CA SER A 49 -1.49 13.96 -27.89
C SER A 49 -2.06 14.77 -26.73
N LEU A 50 -1.25 15.11 -25.71
CA LEU A 50 -1.70 15.97 -24.60
C LEU A 50 -1.99 17.40 -25.06
N LYS A 51 -1.17 17.97 -25.96
CA LYS A 51 -1.43 19.28 -26.59
C LYS A 51 -2.75 19.25 -27.35
N PHE A 52 -2.96 18.23 -28.18
CA PHE A 52 -4.21 18.04 -28.91
C PHE A 52 -5.41 17.99 -27.98
N ILE A 53 -5.34 17.21 -26.90
CA ILE A 53 -6.41 17.11 -25.91
C ILE A 53 -6.71 18.48 -25.30
N LYS A 54 -5.69 19.22 -24.84
CA LYS A 54 -5.85 20.52 -24.18
C LYS A 54 -6.59 21.54 -25.05
N ILE A 55 -6.27 21.55 -26.34
CA ILE A 55 -6.84 22.47 -27.34
C ILE A 55 -8.24 22.02 -27.78
N ASN A 56 -8.53 20.72 -27.77
CA ASN A 56 -9.72 20.16 -28.41
C ASN A 56 -10.71 19.51 -27.43
N LEU A 57 -10.75 19.95 -26.17
CA LEU A 57 -11.65 19.37 -25.13
C LEU A 57 -13.12 19.38 -25.54
N GLU A 58 -13.60 20.44 -26.18
CA GLU A 58 -14.98 20.54 -26.68
C GLU A 58 -15.26 19.51 -27.78
N PHE A 59 -14.36 19.36 -28.75
CA PHE A 59 -14.46 18.37 -29.81
C PHE A 59 -14.42 16.94 -29.25
N ILE A 60 -13.53 16.66 -28.30
CA ILE A 60 -13.43 15.36 -27.63
C ILE A 60 -14.73 15.04 -26.88
N GLY A 61 -15.27 16.02 -26.17
CA GLY A 61 -16.55 15.91 -25.48
C GLY A 61 -17.69 15.54 -26.44
N TYR A 62 -17.78 16.24 -27.57
CA TYR A 62 -18.72 15.92 -28.65
C TYR A 62 -18.52 14.49 -29.18
N ALA A 63 -17.26 14.06 -29.37
CA ALA A 63 -16.95 12.72 -29.87
C ALA A 63 -17.37 11.60 -28.91
N VAL A 64 -17.33 11.85 -27.59
CA VAL A 64 -17.81 10.89 -26.58
C VAL A 64 -19.33 10.72 -26.64
N GLU A 65 -20.09 11.79 -26.87
CA GLU A 65 -21.55 11.75 -26.94
C GLU A 65 -22.06 11.21 -28.29
N ASN A 66 -21.28 11.39 -29.36
CA ASN A 66 -21.70 11.12 -30.75
C ASN A 66 -20.88 10.01 -31.42
N LYS A 67 -20.57 8.92 -30.71
CA LYS A 67 -19.73 7.79 -31.21
C LYS A 67 -20.21 7.17 -32.53
N THR A 68 -21.46 7.38 -32.91
CA THR A 68 -22.02 6.87 -34.18
C THR A 68 -21.72 7.77 -35.37
N ASP A 69 -21.34 9.03 -35.16
CA ASP A 69 -21.02 9.98 -36.23
C ASP A 69 -19.75 9.54 -36.97
N ARG A 70 -19.89 9.33 -38.29
CA ARG A 70 -18.79 8.89 -39.14
C ARG A 70 -17.77 10.00 -39.39
N SER A 71 -18.16 11.27 -39.25
CA SER A 71 -17.29 12.43 -39.50
C SER A 71 -16.13 12.55 -38.50
N LEU A 72 -16.28 11.93 -37.32
CA LEU A 72 -15.29 11.95 -36.24
C LEU A 72 -14.07 11.05 -36.50
N TYR A 73 -14.21 10.07 -37.39
CA TYR A 73 -13.24 8.99 -37.54
C TYR A 73 -12.48 9.11 -38.85
N THR A 74 -11.14 9.13 -38.77
CA THR A 74 -10.27 9.16 -39.94
C THR A 74 -10.37 7.87 -40.75
N TYR A 75 -10.40 6.71 -40.07
CA TYR A 75 -10.51 5.40 -40.69
C TYR A 75 -11.76 4.64 -40.22
N THR A 76 -12.30 3.76 -41.07
CA THR A 76 -13.45 2.91 -40.73
C THR A 76 -13.18 1.99 -39.54
N THR A 77 -11.94 1.53 -39.37
CA THR A 77 -11.48 0.72 -38.24
C THR A 77 -11.42 1.49 -36.92
N ASP A 78 -11.23 2.81 -36.97
CA ASP A 78 -11.15 3.64 -35.77
C ASP A 78 -12.52 3.75 -35.10
N ARG A 79 -13.58 3.83 -35.89
CA ARG A 79 -14.97 3.83 -35.42
C ARG A 79 -15.31 2.57 -34.62
N ALA A 80 -14.93 1.40 -35.13
CA ALA A 80 -15.15 0.13 -34.44
C ALA A 80 -14.41 0.07 -33.08
N LYS A 81 -13.30 0.80 -32.95
CA LYS A 81 -12.47 0.85 -31.74
C LYS A 81 -12.76 2.07 -30.85
N GLY A 82 -13.66 2.97 -31.24
CA GLY A 82 -13.93 4.24 -30.56
C GLY A 82 -12.68 5.12 -30.40
N LEU A 83 -11.89 5.20 -31.47
CA LEU A 83 -10.59 5.87 -31.49
C LEU A 83 -10.69 7.18 -32.29
N ILE A 84 -10.27 8.29 -31.70
CA ILE A 84 -10.03 9.55 -32.46
C ILE A 84 -8.53 9.71 -32.69
N ARG A 85 -8.12 10.57 -33.63
CA ARG A 85 -6.70 10.81 -33.91
C ARG A 85 -6.32 12.27 -33.68
N ASP A 86 -5.14 12.49 -33.12
CA ASP A 86 -4.55 13.82 -33.02
C ASP A 86 -4.03 14.32 -34.38
N PHE A 87 -3.44 15.52 -34.40
CA PHE A 87 -2.92 16.14 -35.62
C PHE A 87 -1.79 15.34 -36.29
N ASN A 88 -1.13 14.45 -35.56
CA ASN A 88 -0.04 13.60 -36.04
C ASN A 88 -0.51 12.17 -36.38
N GLY A 89 -1.82 11.93 -36.37
CA GLY A 89 -2.42 10.61 -36.63
C GLY A 89 -2.30 9.62 -35.47
N THR A 90 -1.90 10.08 -34.28
CA THR A 90 -1.78 9.26 -33.07
C THR A 90 -3.17 8.95 -32.53
N GLY A 91 -3.46 7.67 -32.29
CA GLY A 91 -4.78 7.25 -31.84
C GLY A 91 -5.02 7.48 -30.35
N LEU A 92 -6.23 7.89 -29.98
CA LEU A 92 -6.72 8.12 -28.63
C LEU A 92 -8.04 7.37 -28.41
N HIS A 93 -8.06 6.45 -27.44
CA HIS A 93 -9.26 5.68 -27.09
C HIS A 93 -10.16 6.47 -26.13
N LEU A 94 -11.45 6.57 -26.46
CA LEU A 94 -12.45 7.29 -25.65
C LEU A 94 -13.52 6.35 -25.04
N ASN A 95 -13.31 5.03 -25.11
CA ASN A 95 -14.31 4.04 -24.69
C ASN A 95 -14.64 4.07 -23.20
N ALA A 96 -13.72 4.55 -22.37
CA ALA A 96 -13.89 4.64 -20.92
C ALA A 96 -14.88 5.75 -20.49
N TYR A 97 -15.23 6.67 -21.40
CA TYR A 97 -16.09 7.81 -21.07
C TYR A 97 -17.49 7.64 -21.68
N HIS A 98 -18.48 8.07 -20.90
CA HIS A 98 -19.90 7.92 -21.24
C HIS A 98 -20.60 9.25 -21.58
N ASN A 99 -20.07 10.38 -21.14
CA ASN A 99 -20.64 11.71 -21.43
C ASN A 99 -19.54 12.77 -21.58
N LYS A 100 -19.90 13.91 -22.17
CA LYS A 100 -19.01 15.05 -22.44
C LYS A 100 -18.35 15.62 -21.17
N LYS A 101 -19.14 15.83 -20.12
CA LYS A 101 -18.68 16.49 -18.90
C LYS A 101 -17.57 15.69 -18.21
N ASP A 102 -17.75 14.38 -18.11
CA ASP A 102 -16.79 13.49 -17.43
C ASP A 102 -15.45 13.44 -18.17
N VAL A 103 -15.45 13.33 -19.51
CA VAL A 103 -14.20 13.30 -20.29
C VAL A 103 -13.46 14.64 -20.22
N GLN A 104 -14.19 15.76 -20.23
CA GLN A 104 -13.58 17.09 -20.12
C GLN A 104 -12.89 17.27 -18.77
N ILE A 105 -13.59 16.97 -17.67
CA ILE A 105 -13.01 17.07 -16.32
C ILE A 105 -11.82 16.13 -16.15
N ALA A 106 -11.93 14.90 -16.64
CA ALA A 106 -10.86 13.90 -16.55
C ALA A 106 -9.60 14.37 -17.28
N PHE A 107 -9.73 14.83 -18.52
CA PHE A 107 -8.60 15.28 -19.33
C PHE A 107 -8.01 16.61 -18.86
N GLU A 108 -8.82 17.58 -18.42
CA GLU A 108 -8.32 18.81 -17.78
C GLU A 108 -7.49 18.48 -16.54
N THR A 109 -7.98 17.57 -15.71
CA THR A 109 -7.29 17.14 -14.49
C THR A 109 -5.97 16.44 -14.84
N LEU A 110 -6.00 15.53 -15.82
CA LEU A 110 -4.82 14.79 -16.28
C LEU A 110 -3.73 15.73 -16.81
N ILE A 111 -4.11 16.67 -17.69
CA ILE A 111 -3.19 17.66 -18.26
C ILE A 111 -2.56 18.51 -17.16
N ARG A 112 -3.37 19.05 -16.25
CA ARG A 112 -2.87 19.87 -15.13
C ARG A 112 -1.92 19.09 -14.24
N GLN A 113 -2.25 17.84 -13.91
CA GLN A 113 -1.36 16.96 -13.12
C GLN A 113 -0.04 16.72 -13.85
N PHE A 114 -0.09 16.50 -15.16
CA PHE A 114 1.09 16.26 -15.98
C PHE A 114 1.98 17.50 -16.11
N GLU A 115 1.40 18.68 -16.32
CA GLU A 115 2.13 19.95 -16.36
C GLU A 115 2.81 20.26 -15.02
N ASN A 116 2.11 20.06 -13.91
CA ASN A 116 2.69 20.21 -12.58
C ASN A 116 3.83 19.22 -12.33
N ALA A 117 3.69 17.98 -12.81
CA ALA A 117 4.75 16.98 -12.71
C ALA A 117 5.99 17.37 -13.52
N ILE A 118 5.83 17.93 -14.73
CA ILE A 118 6.93 18.48 -15.54
C ILE A 118 7.68 19.56 -14.75
N LEU A 119 6.96 20.55 -14.23
CA LEU A 119 7.56 21.67 -13.49
C LEU A 119 8.30 21.19 -12.23
N ALA A 120 7.69 20.27 -11.47
CA ALA A 120 8.30 19.71 -10.28
C ALA A 120 9.54 18.86 -10.60
N MET A 121 9.49 18.03 -11.66
CA MET A 121 10.63 17.22 -12.10
C MET A 121 11.76 18.07 -12.66
N GLN A 122 11.45 19.19 -13.29
CA GLN A 122 12.44 20.19 -13.69
C GLN A 122 13.12 20.82 -12.47
N ALA A 123 12.36 21.21 -11.45
CA ALA A 123 12.91 21.82 -10.24
C ALA A 123 13.88 20.90 -9.47
N VAL A 124 13.70 19.58 -9.55
CA VAL A 124 14.59 18.58 -8.92
C VAL A 124 15.60 17.97 -9.88
N ASN A 125 15.81 18.55 -11.07
CA ASN A 125 16.74 18.05 -12.11
C ASN A 125 16.51 16.59 -12.55
N LYS A 126 15.26 16.09 -12.52
CA LYS A 126 14.87 14.73 -12.93
C LYS A 126 13.98 14.68 -14.17
N LEU A 127 13.87 15.80 -14.91
CA LEU A 127 13.00 15.92 -16.07
C LEU A 127 13.33 14.92 -17.19
N GLU A 128 14.62 14.61 -17.37
CA GLU A 128 15.06 13.59 -18.34
C GLU A 128 14.47 12.22 -18.04
N MET A 129 14.55 11.80 -16.78
CA MET A 129 14.11 10.49 -16.34
C MET A 129 12.59 10.38 -16.38
N PHE A 130 11.89 11.47 -16.06
CA PHE A 130 10.45 11.60 -16.25
C PHE A 130 10.04 11.40 -17.72
N ALA A 131 10.75 12.03 -18.67
CA ALA A 131 10.47 11.87 -20.10
C ALA A 131 10.65 10.42 -20.58
N ARG A 132 11.65 9.71 -20.07
CA ARG A 132 11.92 8.30 -20.40
C ARG A 132 10.83 7.34 -19.94
N GLN A 133 9.99 7.74 -18.99
CA GLN A 133 8.85 6.94 -18.54
C GLN A 133 7.63 7.02 -19.47
N LEU A 134 7.64 7.93 -20.44
CA LEU A 134 6.56 8.03 -21.43
C LEU A 134 6.70 6.92 -22.46
N GLN A 135 5.66 6.13 -22.61
CA GLN A 135 5.63 5.00 -23.53
C GLN A 135 4.40 5.11 -24.42
N TYR A 136 4.63 4.96 -25.72
CA TYR A 136 3.56 4.92 -26.71
C TYR A 136 3.46 3.49 -27.27
N ASP A 137 2.38 2.81 -26.92
CA ASP A 137 2.01 1.55 -27.53
C ASP A 137 0.95 1.77 -28.61
N ARG A 138 1.19 1.23 -29.81
CA ARG A 138 0.25 1.29 -30.95
C ARG A 138 -1.00 0.44 -30.72
N ASN A 139 -0.88 -0.61 -29.92
CA ASN A 139 -1.92 -1.60 -29.68
C ASN A 139 -2.69 -1.36 -28.37
N THR A 140 -2.09 -0.60 -27.44
CA THR A 140 -2.62 -0.44 -26.09
C THR A 140 -2.59 1.01 -25.63
N GLY A 141 -3.69 1.44 -25.00
CA GLY A 141 -3.69 2.59 -24.07
C GLY A 141 -4.54 3.77 -24.50
N CYS A 142 -5.49 4.10 -23.63
CA CYS A 142 -5.92 5.48 -23.44
C CYS A 142 -4.73 6.36 -23.02
N ILE A 143 -4.89 7.69 -23.09
CA ILE A 143 -3.80 8.63 -22.79
C ILE A 143 -3.28 8.46 -21.35
N GLU A 144 -4.14 8.09 -20.40
CA GLU A 144 -3.82 7.82 -19.00
C GLU A 144 -2.75 6.75 -18.88
N ALA A 145 -2.90 5.65 -19.62
CA ALA A 145 -1.93 4.55 -19.58
C ALA A 145 -0.54 5.01 -20.04
N ARG A 146 -0.50 5.88 -21.06
CA ARG A 146 0.75 6.40 -21.64
C ARG A 146 1.51 7.35 -20.72
N VAL A 147 0.80 8.07 -19.85
CA VAL A 147 1.39 9.00 -18.88
C VAL A 147 1.54 8.40 -17.47
N SER A 148 0.89 7.28 -17.18
CA SER A 148 0.80 6.70 -15.83
C SER A 148 2.16 6.44 -15.17
N LYS A 149 3.12 5.85 -15.89
CA LYS A 149 4.47 5.57 -15.38
C LYS A 149 5.23 6.85 -15.05
N ALA A 150 5.12 7.87 -15.90
CA ALA A 150 5.75 9.17 -15.68
C ALA A 150 5.16 9.87 -14.45
N LEU A 151 3.83 9.89 -14.33
CA LEU A 151 3.15 10.48 -13.17
C LEU A 151 3.48 9.73 -11.86
N LEU A 152 3.52 8.40 -11.89
CA LEU A 152 3.93 7.59 -10.74
C LEU A 152 5.39 7.85 -10.36
N PHE A 153 6.28 7.96 -11.34
CA PHE A 153 7.68 8.32 -11.12
C PHE A 153 7.81 9.70 -10.47
N ALA A 154 7.08 10.71 -10.96
CA ALA A 154 7.07 12.04 -10.37
C ALA A 154 6.53 12.01 -8.94
N ALA A 155 5.40 11.34 -8.71
CA ALA A 155 4.81 11.20 -7.37
C ALA A 155 5.80 10.55 -6.40
N THR A 156 6.45 9.45 -6.80
CA THR A 156 7.42 8.73 -5.94
C THR A 156 8.66 9.57 -5.68
N SER A 157 9.18 10.25 -6.70
CA SER A 157 10.36 11.13 -6.60
C SER A 157 10.13 12.35 -5.71
N LEU A 158 8.88 12.81 -5.57
CA LEU A 158 8.51 13.96 -4.75
C LEU A 158 8.04 13.59 -3.34
N SER A 159 7.53 12.37 -3.14
CA SER A 159 6.90 11.95 -1.88
C SER A 159 7.81 11.14 -0.97
N SER A 160 8.84 10.49 -1.50
CA SER A 160 9.74 9.65 -0.70
C SER A 160 11.06 10.37 -0.46
N PRO A 161 11.51 10.55 0.80
CA PRO A 161 12.90 10.91 1.05
C PRO A 161 13.77 9.82 0.41
N ALA A 162 14.78 10.21 -0.37
CA ALA A 162 15.61 9.25 -1.08
C ALA A 162 16.23 8.28 -0.07
N HIS A 163 15.87 7.00 -0.18
CA HIS A 163 16.38 5.98 0.74
C HIS A 163 17.85 5.70 0.43
N PRO A 164 18.71 5.54 1.46
CA PRO A 164 20.06 5.05 1.24
C PRO A 164 20.01 3.66 0.60
N LEU A 165 20.67 3.47 -0.55
CA LEU A 165 20.69 2.19 -1.26
C LEU A 165 21.25 1.07 -0.37
N ASP A 166 22.21 1.39 0.50
CA ASP A 166 22.76 0.48 1.49
C ASP A 166 21.68 -0.07 2.46
N GLN A 167 20.73 0.77 2.87
CA GLN A 167 19.63 0.35 3.74
C GLN A 167 18.64 -0.56 3.01
N LEU A 168 18.39 -0.32 1.73
CA LEU A 168 17.54 -1.19 0.91
C LEU A 168 18.26 -2.52 0.61
N MET A 169 19.55 -2.50 0.32
CA MET A 169 20.36 -3.69 0.10
C MET A 169 20.47 -4.54 1.38
N ALA A 170 20.58 -3.93 2.56
CA ALA A 170 20.57 -4.65 3.84
C ALA A 170 19.25 -5.39 4.14
N GLN A 171 18.16 -5.02 3.47
CA GLN A 171 16.87 -5.72 3.57
C GLN A 171 16.79 -6.95 2.64
N CYS A 172 17.66 -7.04 1.64
CA CYS A 172 17.82 -8.27 0.86
C CYS A 172 18.43 -9.34 1.76
N GLN A 173 17.69 -10.44 2.00
CA GLN A 173 18.14 -11.54 2.85
C GLN A 173 19.22 -12.38 2.16
N PHE A 174 20.46 -11.90 2.22
CA PHE A 174 21.64 -12.60 1.74
C PHE A 174 22.08 -13.65 2.77
N MET A 175 22.31 -14.87 2.30
CA MET A 175 22.97 -15.91 3.10
C MET A 175 24.48 -15.84 2.83
N PRO A 176 25.34 -16.14 3.80
CA PRO A 176 26.81 -16.11 3.63
C PRO A 176 27.33 -16.98 2.47
N ASN A 177 26.55 -17.95 2.02
CA ASN A 177 26.90 -18.92 0.98
C ASN A 177 26.11 -18.74 -0.32
N ASP A 178 25.37 -17.65 -0.48
CA ASP A 178 24.66 -17.38 -1.75
C ASP A 178 25.69 -17.15 -2.87
N ASP A 179 25.56 -17.87 -3.99
CA ASP A 179 26.39 -17.62 -5.17
C ASP A 179 25.99 -16.30 -5.88
N THR A 180 26.85 -15.83 -6.79
CA THR A 180 26.66 -14.62 -7.60
C THR A 180 25.27 -14.53 -8.25
N MET A 181 24.78 -15.64 -8.78
CA MET A 181 23.50 -15.68 -9.49
C MET A 181 22.31 -15.64 -8.54
N THR A 182 22.44 -16.29 -7.39
CA THR A 182 21.46 -16.28 -6.30
C THR A 182 21.36 -14.88 -5.70
N LEU A 183 22.50 -14.20 -5.47
CA LEU A 183 22.56 -12.81 -5.02
C LEU A 183 21.83 -11.87 -5.99
N LEU A 184 22.13 -11.98 -7.29
CA LEU A 184 21.52 -11.16 -8.33
C LEU A 184 20.02 -11.44 -8.49
N ASN A 185 19.58 -12.70 -8.40
CA ASN A 185 18.18 -13.05 -8.52
C ASN A 185 17.38 -12.56 -7.31
N LYS A 186 17.90 -12.71 -6.09
CA LYS A 186 17.28 -12.20 -4.86
C LYS A 186 17.14 -10.67 -4.91
N THR A 187 18.19 -9.95 -5.31
CA THR A 187 18.12 -8.50 -5.48
C THR A 187 17.14 -8.10 -6.58
N LYS A 188 17.16 -8.74 -7.75
CA LYS A 188 16.17 -8.45 -8.82
C LYS A 188 14.72 -8.61 -8.34
N VAL A 189 14.44 -9.67 -7.58
CA VAL A 189 13.10 -9.92 -7.03
C VAL A 189 12.74 -8.86 -5.98
N PHE A 190 13.65 -8.56 -5.04
CA PHE A 190 13.43 -7.57 -3.99
C PHE A 190 13.27 -6.15 -4.54
N PHE A 191 14.11 -5.74 -5.49
CA PHE A 191 14.11 -4.39 -6.04
C PHE A 191 13.05 -4.18 -7.12
N LYS A 192 12.34 -5.22 -7.58
CA LYS A 192 11.26 -5.09 -8.57
C LYS A 192 10.26 -3.94 -8.29
N PRO A 193 9.73 -3.73 -7.06
CA PRO A 193 8.87 -2.58 -6.73
C PRO A 193 9.62 -1.25 -6.58
N TYR A 194 10.95 -1.29 -6.42
CA TYR A 194 11.81 -0.13 -6.22
C TYR A 194 12.50 0.34 -7.52
N ILE A 195 12.43 -0.43 -8.61
CA ILE A 195 13.00 -0.02 -9.89
C ILE A 195 12.40 1.31 -10.34
N GLY A 196 13.27 2.27 -10.65
CA GLY A 196 12.91 3.64 -11.02
C GLY A 196 12.67 4.58 -9.84
N GLN A 197 12.80 4.13 -8.59
CA GLN A 197 12.79 5.01 -7.42
C GLN A 197 14.18 5.66 -7.22
N ALA A 198 14.19 6.88 -6.68
CA ALA A 198 15.43 7.56 -6.35
C ALA A 198 16.04 7.01 -5.06
N CYS A 199 17.35 6.80 -5.06
CA CYS A 199 18.12 6.38 -3.89
C CYS A 199 19.41 7.18 -3.77
N ILE A 200 19.94 7.26 -2.54
CA ILE A 200 21.26 7.83 -2.28
C ILE A 200 22.25 6.67 -2.16
N TRP A 201 23.33 6.70 -2.95
CA TRP A 201 24.44 5.78 -2.78
C TRP A 201 25.75 6.56 -2.88
N LYS A 202 26.68 6.38 -1.94
CA LYS A 202 27.95 7.13 -1.88
C LYS A 202 27.76 8.67 -2.00
N ASN A 203 26.74 9.20 -1.30
CA ASN A 203 26.37 10.63 -1.31
C ASN A 203 26.01 11.18 -2.70
N LYS A 204 25.63 10.33 -3.66
CA LYS A 204 25.10 10.73 -4.97
C LYS A 204 23.70 10.16 -5.15
N ASP A 205 22.85 10.92 -5.82
CA ASP A 205 21.51 10.47 -6.21
C ASP A 205 21.60 9.57 -7.43
N TYR A 206 20.96 8.39 -7.33
CA TYR A 206 20.80 7.46 -8.44
C TYR A 206 19.34 7.06 -8.59
N LEU A 207 19.00 6.48 -9.74
CA LEU A 207 17.81 5.64 -9.85
C LEU A 207 18.19 4.19 -9.63
N ILE A 208 17.37 3.50 -8.84
CA ILE A 208 17.46 2.06 -8.72
C ILE A 208 17.12 1.46 -10.09
N ASP A 209 18.14 0.95 -10.77
CA ASP A 209 18.00 0.12 -11.95
C ASP A 209 18.87 -1.15 -11.80
N ILE A 210 18.79 -2.04 -12.78
CA ILE A 210 19.53 -3.31 -12.74
C ILE A 210 21.05 -3.07 -12.80
N ASN A 211 21.51 -2.00 -13.44
CA ASN A 211 22.93 -1.70 -13.58
C ASN A 211 23.50 -1.19 -12.25
N LEU A 212 22.78 -0.31 -11.57
CA LEU A 212 23.13 0.18 -10.24
C LEU A 212 23.17 -0.98 -9.22
N ILE A 213 22.19 -1.89 -9.28
CA ILE A 213 22.17 -3.09 -8.42
C ILE A 213 23.39 -3.97 -8.69
N LYS A 214 23.71 -4.24 -9.98
CA LYS A 214 24.91 -4.99 -10.35
C LYS A 214 26.19 -4.29 -9.87
N GLN A 215 26.28 -2.98 -10.07
CA GLN A 215 27.42 -2.18 -9.63
C GLN A 215 27.60 -2.23 -8.11
N TYR A 216 26.50 -2.14 -7.35
CA TYR A 216 26.52 -2.32 -5.90
C TYR A 216 27.04 -3.69 -5.51
N LEU A 217 26.54 -4.76 -6.14
CA LEU A 217 26.97 -6.14 -5.85
C LEU A 217 28.46 -6.35 -6.16
N ILE A 218 28.97 -5.78 -7.25
CA ILE A 218 30.40 -5.80 -7.58
C ILE A 218 31.21 -5.10 -6.49
N GLU A 219 30.84 -3.87 -6.15
CA GLU A 219 31.67 -3.01 -5.30
C GLU A 219 31.60 -3.36 -3.81
N VAL A 220 30.48 -3.90 -3.34
CA VAL A 220 30.25 -4.18 -1.91
C VAL A 220 30.43 -5.66 -1.56
N PHE A 221 30.08 -6.56 -2.48
CA PHE A 221 30.17 -8.01 -2.25
C PHE A 221 31.30 -8.69 -3.04
N ASP A 222 32.11 -7.93 -3.79
CA ASP A 222 33.23 -8.42 -4.61
C ASP A 222 32.80 -9.50 -5.63
N VAL A 223 31.62 -9.29 -6.22
CA VAL A 223 30.98 -10.24 -7.12
C VAL A 223 31.40 -9.97 -8.57
N GLU A 224 32.11 -10.90 -9.21
CA GLU A 224 32.40 -10.80 -10.65
C GLU A 224 31.19 -11.27 -11.50
N PHE A 225 30.60 -10.36 -12.27
CA PHE A 225 29.61 -10.71 -13.30
C PHE A 225 30.30 -10.90 -14.64
N PHE A 226 30.22 -12.10 -15.22
CA PHE A 226 30.64 -12.34 -16.59
C PHE A 226 29.62 -11.73 -17.57
N SER A 227 30.05 -11.37 -18.78
CA SER A 227 29.13 -10.90 -19.82
C SER A 227 28.12 -12.01 -20.17
N GLU A 228 26.91 -11.63 -20.59
CA GLU A 228 25.86 -12.58 -20.98
C GLU A 228 26.33 -13.56 -22.07
N GLU A 229 27.30 -13.15 -22.91
CA GLU A 229 27.93 -13.98 -23.93
C GLU A 229 28.80 -15.11 -23.32
N VAL A 230 29.52 -14.85 -22.23
CA VAL A 230 30.33 -15.84 -21.51
C VAL A 230 29.44 -16.80 -20.73
N GLU A 231 28.36 -16.30 -20.13
CA GLU A 231 27.36 -17.12 -19.44
C GLU A 231 26.58 -18.01 -20.44
N HIS A 232 26.29 -17.50 -21.64
CA HIS A 232 25.69 -18.27 -22.72
C HIS A 232 26.64 -19.35 -23.24
N LEU A 233 27.93 -19.03 -23.41
CA LEU A 233 28.97 -20.00 -23.77
C LEU A 233 29.14 -21.09 -22.70
N LYS A 234 29.13 -20.72 -21.41
CA LYS A 234 29.21 -21.65 -20.28
C LYS A 234 28.00 -22.60 -20.25
N ASN A 235 26.78 -22.07 -20.43
CA ASN A 235 25.56 -22.87 -20.54
C ASN A 235 25.51 -23.74 -21.81
N LEU A 236 26.07 -23.27 -22.93
CA LEU A 236 26.25 -24.07 -24.16
C LEU A 236 27.22 -25.24 -23.93
N LEU A 237 28.32 -25.00 -23.20
CA LEU A 237 29.31 -26.00 -22.80
C LEU A 237 28.74 -27.03 -21.83
N ASP A 238 27.99 -26.60 -20.82
CA ASP A 238 27.37 -27.48 -19.82
C ASP A 238 26.30 -28.39 -20.45
N ASN A 239 25.53 -27.88 -21.43
CA ASN A 239 24.55 -28.68 -22.19
C ASN A 239 25.20 -29.61 -23.25
N PHE A 240 26.47 -29.42 -23.59
CA PHE A 240 27.18 -30.21 -24.61
C PHE A 240 27.65 -31.60 -24.11
N THR A 241 27.53 -31.89 -22.81
CA THR A 241 28.12 -33.08 -22.18
C THR A 241 27.25 -34.35 -22.23
N LEU A 242 25.92 -34.24 -22.37
CA LEU A 242 25.06 -35.44 -22.33
C LEU A 242 24.91 -36.14 -23.70
N ALA A 243 24.78 -35.36 -24.78
CA ALA A 243 24.59 -35.88 -26.14
C ALA A 243 25.88 -36.51 -26.72
N LYS A 244 27.06 -35.99 -26.37
CA LYS A 244 28.35 -36.57 -26.77
C LYS A 244 28.77 -37.75 -25.89
N LYS A 245 28.43 -37.80 -24.60
CA LYS A 245 28.70 -38.97 -23.73
C LYS A 245 28.13 -40.27 -24.32
N ILE A 246 26.94 -40.22 -24.92
CA ILE A 246 26.27 -41.38 -25.52
C ILE A 246 26.94 -41.86 -26.82
N LYS A 247 27.51 -40.94 -27.62
CA LYS A 247 28.25 -41.28 -28.85
C LYS A 247 29.70 -41.70 -28.55
N TRP A 248 30.29 -41.18 -27.48
CA TRP A 248 31.67 -41.38 -27.05
C TRP A 248 31.94 -42.77 -26.43
N LEU A 249 30.93 -43.37 -25.79
CA LEU A 249 31.03 -44.73 -25.21
C LEU A 249 31.18 -45.86 -26.25
N ARG A 250 31.11 -45.58 -27.56
CA ARG A 250 31.08 -46.61 -28.63
C ARG A 250 32.31 -46.68 -29.54
N SER A 251 33.37 -45.89 -29.35
CA SER A 251 34.52 -45.82 -30.28
C SER A 251 35.84 -46.40 -29.69
N PRO A 252 36.73 -47.06 -30.46
CA PRO A 252 37.98 -47.67 -29.96
C PRO A 252 39.07 -46.66 -29.54
N LEU A 253 39.95 -47.07 -28.60
CA LEU A 253 40.88 -46.22 -27.85
C LEU A 253 41.92 -45.38 -28.66
N PRO A 254 42.52 -45.84 -29.78
CA PRO A 254 43.60 -45.07 -30.43
C PRO A 254 43.10 -43.79 -31.13
N ILE A 255 41.81 -43.73 -31.46
CA ILE A 255 41.16 -42.56 -32.08
C ILE A 255 40.89 -41.47 -31.01
N ARG A 256 40.82 -41.85 -29.72
CA ARG A 256 40.41 -40.96 -28.62
C ARG A 256 41.45 -39.91 -28.26
N SER A 257 42.75 -40.21 -28.33
CA SER A 257 43.82 -39.27 -27.99
C SER A 257 44.11 -38.28 -29.12
N PHE A 258 43.92 -38.69 -30.38
CA PHE A 258 44.16 -37.85 -31.55
C PHE A 258 43.04 -36.82 -31.76
N GLU A 259 41.77 -37.20 -31.55
CA GLU A 259 40.63 -36.27 -31.63
C GLU A 259 40.62 -35.24 -30.50
N ILE A 260 41.12 -35.58 -29.30
CA ILE A 260 41.28 -34.63 -28.18
C ILE A 260 42.37 -33.60 -28.50
N GLY A 261 43.47 -34.02 -29.12
CA GLY A 261 44.54 -33.12 -29.55
C GLY A 261 44.06 -32.11 -30.60
N ILE A 262 43.32 -32.57 -31.61
CA ILE A 262 42.76 -31.71 -32.66
C ILE A 262 41.68 -30.77 -32.11
N PHE A 263 40.78 -31.27 -31.25
CA PHE A 263 39.73 -30.46 -30.64
C PHE A 263 40.29 -29.38 -29.70
N LEU A 264 41.32 -29.70 -28.91
CA LEU A 264 42.00 -28.71 -28.06
C LEU A 264 42.73 -27.65 -28.90
N LEU A 265 43.34 -28.04 -30.02
CA LEU A 265 43.99 -27.10 -30.94
C LEU A 265 42.98 -26.17 -31.63
N GLU A 266 41.81 -26.67 -32.03
CA GLU A 266 40.73 -25.86 -32.62
C GLU A 266 40.09 -24.88 -31.61
N GLU A 267 39.91 -25.29 -30.35
CA GLU A 267 39.39 -24.40 -29.30
C GLU A 267 40.42 -23.38 -28.83
N ILE A 268 41.71 -23.73 -28.79
CA ILE A 268 42.81 -22.78 -28.56
C ILE A 268 42.83 -21.70 -29.66
N ASP A 269 42.62 -22.08 -30.93
CA ASP A 269 42.59 -21.14 -32.05
C ASP A 269 41.35 -20.22 -32.01
N LYS A 270 40.18 -20.72 -31.59
CA LYS A 270 38.97 -19.90 -31.38
C LYS A 270 39.13 -18.92 -30.21
N ILE A 271 39.70 -19.34 -29.09
CA ILE A 271 39.97 -18.49 -27.92
C ILE A 271 41.03 -17.42 -28.26
N ASN A 272 42.01 -17.74 -29.10
CA ASN A 272 43.02 -16.79 -29.55
C ASN A 272 42.48 -15.73 -30.52
N LYS A 273 41.43 -16.03 -31.29
CA LYS A 273 40.76 -15.08 -32.20
C LYS A 273 39.84 -14.07 -31.50
N ILE A 274 39.54 -14.25 -30.21
CA ILE A 274 38.78 -13.26 -29.42
C ILE A 274 39.73 -12.15 -28.96
N LYS A 275 39.68 -11.00 -29.65
CA LYS A 275 40.62 -9.87 -29.50
C LYS A 275 40.60 -9.17 -28.14
N ASN A 276 39.61 -9.43 -27.26
CA ASN A 276 39.37 -8.63 -26.05
C ASN A 276 39.68 -9.34 -24.72
N PHE A 277 40.26 -10.54 -24.73
CA PHE A 277 40.65 -11.23 -23.48
C PHE A 277 42.07 -10.87 -23.05
N THR A 278 42.25 -10.48 -21.78
CA THR A 278 43.58 -10.29 -21.20
C THR A 278 44.29 -11.62 -20.99
N PHE A 279 45.63 -11.64 -21.03
CA PHE A 279 46.45 -12.85 -20.85
C PHE A 279 46.13 -13.60 -19.55
N LYS A 280 45.84 -12.86 -18.46
CA LYS A 280 45.44 -13.41 -17.15
C LYS A 280 44.10 -14.17 -17.22
N GLN A 281 43.12 -13.64 -17.95
CA GLN A 281 41.82 -14.29 -18.14
C GLN A 281 41.93 -15.55 -19.00
N LYS A 282 42.79 -15.53 -20.02
CA LYS A 282 43.10 -16.72 -20.84
C LYS A 282 43.73 -17.83 -20.00
N LEU A 283 44.67 -17.49 -19.10
CA LEU A 283 45.35 -18.45 -18.22
C LEU A 283 44.42 -19.08 -17.17
N ILE A 284 43.54 -18.29 -16.56
CA ILE A 284 42.57 -18.77 -15.55
C ILE A 284 41.53 -19.70 -16.19
N PHE A 285 41.06 -19.36 -17.40
CA PHE A 285 40.14 -20.21 -18.16
C PHE A 285 40.81 -21.55 -18.53
N PHE A 286 42.07 -21.51 -18.96
CA PHE A 286 42.85 -22.72 -19.24
C PHE A 286 43.02 -23.61 -18.00
N GLY A 287 43.40 -23.02 -16.86
CA GLY A 287 43.62 -23.76 -15.61
C GLY A 287 42.36 -24.44 -15.06
N LYS A 288 41.19 -23.77 -15.13
CA LYS A 288 39.92 -24.38 -14.70
C LYS A 288 39.44 -25.49 -15.63
N THR A 289 39.63 -25.33 -16.94
CA THR A 289 39.22 -26.35 -17.91
C THR A 289 40.11 -27.59 -17.78
N TYR A 290 41.43 -27.40 -17.67
CA TYR A 290 42.37 -28.52 -17.50
C TYR A 290 42.20 -29.24 -16.15
N GLY A 291 41.91 -28.50 -15.07
CA GLY A 291 41.66 -29.06 -13.74
C GLY A 291 40.45 -30.00 -13.71
N VAL A 292 39.33 -29.62 -14.33
CA VAL A 292 38.12 -30.44 -14.38
C VAL A 292 38.31 -31.71 -15.24
N TYR A 293 39.09 -31.63 -16.33
CA TYR A 293 39.42 -32.83 -17.11
C TYR A 293 40.41 -33.75 -16.38
N PHE A 294 41.34 -33.19 -15.61
CA PHE A 294 42.31 -33.96 -14.84
C PHE A 294 41.67 -34.68 -13.65
N GLU A 295 40.81 -34.01 -12.87
CA GLU A 295 40.06 -34.66 -11.77
C GLU A 295 39.19 -35.81 -12.29
N ASN A 296 38.44 -35.59 -13.38
CA ASN A 296 37.60 -36.64 -13.93
C ASN A 296 38.41 -37.81 -14.53
N PHE A 297 39.60 -37.56 -15.08
CA PHE A 297 40.49 -38.61 -15.56
C PHE A 297 41.11 -39.43 -14.41
N VAL A 298 41.50 -38.75 -13.32
CA VAL A 298 42.03 -39.38 -12.11
C VAL A 298 40.97 -40.26 -11.45
N ASP A 299 39.78 -39.72 -11.22
CA ASP A 299 38.70 -40.42 -10.52
C ASP A 299 38.12 -41.58 -11.33
N SER A 300 38.03 -41.44 -12.66
CA SER A 300 37.35 -42.44 -13.51
C SER A 300 38.27 -43.57 -13.99
N TYR A 301 39.59 -43.37 -14.02
CA TYR A 301 40.53 -44.33 -14.64
C TYR A 301 41.74 -44.69 -13.78
N LEU A 302 42.25 -43.78 -12.95
CA LEU A 302 43.49 -44.01 -12.18
C LEU A 302 43.22 -44.56 -10.78
N VAL A 303 42.16 -44.08 -10.10
CA VAL A 303 41.73 -44.60 -8.80
C VAL A 303 41.35 -46.10 -8.84
N PRO A 304 40.67 -46.63 -9.87
CA PRO A 304 40.38 -48.06 -9.99
C PRO A 304 41.61 -48.97 -10.19
N LEU A 305 42.76 -48.42 -10.60
CA LEU A 305 44.01 -49.15 -10.83
C LEU A 305 44.89 -49.28 -9.57
N GLY A 306 44.45 -48.75 -8.43
CA GLY A 306 45.12 -48.95 -7.13
C GLY A 306 46.47 -48.25 -6.97
N LEU A 307 46.78 -47.26 -7.82
CA LEU A 307 48.00 -46.46 -7.70
C LEU A 307 47.84 -45.39 -6.60
N SER A 308 48.77 -45.32 -5.65
CA SER A 308 48.70 -44.34 -4.57
C SER A 308 48.96 -42.92 -5.08
N LEU A 309 48.35 -41.92 -4.43
CA LEU A 309 48.49 -40.50 -4.75
C LEU A 309 49.96 -40.05 -4.81
N THR A 310 50.83 -40.69 -4.03
CA THR A 310 52.30 -40.49 -4.04
C THR A 310 52.98 -40.95 -5.32
N THR A 311 52.57 -42.09 -5.90
CA THR A 311 53.09 -42.58 -7.19
C THR A 311 52.60 -41.70 -8.35
N LEU A 312 51.36 -41.20 -8.24
CA LEU A 312 50.75 -40.27 -9.19
C LEU A 312 51.43 -38.89 -9.20
N LEU A 313 51.76 -38.35 -8.02
CA LEU A 313 52.54 -37.11 -7.91
C LEU A 313 53.98 -37.29 -8.40
N GLY A 314 54.59 -38.45 -8.18
CA GLY A 314 55.90 -38.80 -8.73
C GLY A 314 55.91 -38.85 -10.27
N LEU A 315 54.93 -39.52 -10.88
CA LEU A 315 54.79 -39.58 -12.33
C LEU A 315 54.41 -38.23 -12.94
N GLY A 316 53.58 -37.44 -12.27
CA GLY A 316 53.21 -36.08 -12.70
C GLY A 316 54.41 -35.13 -12.72
N VAL A 317 55.27 -35.19 -11.70
CA VAL A 317 56.52 -34.40 -11.64
C VAL A 317 57.54 -34.87 -12.66
N ILE A 318 57.66 -36.18 -12.91
CA ILE A 318 58.54 -36.73 -13.97
C ILE A 318 58.05 -36.33 -15.37
N THR A 319 56.73 -36.37 -15.61
CA THR A 319 56.14 -36.02 -16.92
C THR A 319 56.21 -34.51 -17.17
N LEU A 320 56.01 -33.67 -16.16
CA LEU A 320 56.20 -32.21 -16.24
C LEU A 320 57.69 -31.82 -16.37
N GLY A 321 58.59 -32.56 -15.72
CA GLY A 321 60.04 -32.39 -15.83
C GLY A 321 60.64 -32.81 -17.18
N LEU A 322 59.95 -33.67 -17.94
CA LEU A 322 60.33 -34.06 -19.30
C LEU A 322 59.81 -33.08 -20.38
N ILE A 323 58.86 -32.20 -20.04
CA ILE A 323 58.20 -31.29 -21.01
C ILE A 323 58.69 -29.83 -20.86
N PHE A 324 59.20 -29.41 -19.70
CA PHE A 324 59.66 -28.02 -19.49
C PHE A 324 61.09 -27.94 -18.96
N GLN A 325 61.88 -27.00 -19.51
CA GLN A 325 63.27 -26.77 -19.10
C GLN A 325 63.39 -26.42 -17.59
N PRO A 326 64.52 -26.76 -16.94
CA PRO A 326 64.66 -26.76 -15.48
C PRO A 326 64.44 -25.41 -14.77
N CYS A 327 64.57 -24.28 -15.47
CA CYS A 327 64.55 -22.96 -14.86
C CYS A 327 63.13 -22.46 -14.49
N VAL A 328 62.06 -23.06 -15.02
CA VAL A 328 60.67 -22.64 -14.72
C VAL A 328 60.12 -23.30 -13.44
N VAL A 329 60.68 -24.46 -13.05
CA VAL A 329 60.22 -25.25 -11.91
C VAL A 329 60.55 -24.59 -10.58
N LEU A 330 61.68 -23.87 -10.47
CA LEU A 330 62.03 -23.12 -9.25
C LEU A 330 61.15 -21.88 -9.03
N GLY A 331 60.68 -21.23 -10.10
CA GLY A 331 59.79 -20.07 -9.99
C GLY A 331 58.39 -20.46 -9.50
N LEU A 332 57.84 -21.56 -10.00
CA LEU A 332 56.49 -22.02 -9.66
C LEU A 332 56.40 -22.61 -8.24
N THR A 333 57.41 -23.33 -7.77
CA THR A 333 57.43 -23.87 -6.39
C THR A 333 57.50 -22.76 -5.35
N THR A 334 58.27 -21.71 -5.60
CA THR A 334 58.39 -20.56 -4.69
C THR A 334 57.09 -19.75 -4.63
N VAL A 335 56.40 -19.58 -5.77
CA VAL A 335 55.11 -18.88 -5.82
C VAL A 335 54.00 -19.69 -5.16
N PHE A 336 54.00 -21.02 -5.31
CA PHE A 336 53.05 -21.89 -4.61
C PHE A 336 53.27 -21.90 -3.10
N PHE A 337 54.54 -21.90 -2.65
CA PHE A 337 54.87 -21.84 -1.24
C PHE A 337 54.45 -20.50 -0.60
N LEU A 338 54.66 -19.38 -1.31
CA LEU A 338 54.26 -18.06 -0.84
C LEU A 338 52.73 -17.89 -0.79
N ALA A 339 52.00 -18.40 -1.79
CA ALA A 339 50.54 -18.40 -1.82
C ALA A 339 49.94 -19.28 -0.70
N PHE A 340 50.60 -20.39 -0.37
CA PHE A 340 50.22 -21.29 0.71
C PHE A 340 50.40 -20.65 2.11
N VAL A 341 51.50 -19.91 2.31
CA VAL A 341 51.75 -19.16 3.56
C VAL A 341 50.77 -17.99 3.74
N VAL A 342 50.37 -17.32 2.65
CA VAL A 342 49.37 -16.23 2.69
C VAL A 342 47.95 -16.77 2.94
N ALA A 343 47.63 -17.98 2.48
CA ALA A 343 46.36 -18.64 2.79
C ALA A 343 46.26 -19.04 4.28
N LEU A 344 47.37 -19.48 4.88
CA LEU A 344 47.44 -19.86 6.30
C LEU A 344 47.24 -18.69 7.28
N THR A 345 47.51 -17.45 6.87
CA THR A 345 47.36 -16.26 7.73
C THR A 345 45.95 -15.64 7.71
N ARG A 346 45.04 -16.13 6.85
CA ARG A 346 43.69 -15.56 6.66
C ARG A 346 42.53 -16.42 7.20
N CYS A 347 42.77 -17.65 7.64
CA CYS A 347 41.71 -18.52 8.16
C CYS A 347 41.60 -18.42 9.69
N GLY A 348 40.42 -18.04 10.17
CA GLY A 348 40.04 -17.98 11.58
C GLY A 348 39.85 -19.36 12.26
N PRO A 349 39.06 -19.46 13.35
CA PRO A 349 39.25 -20.40 14.47
C PRO A 349 38.86 -21.88 14.23
N GLU A 350 38.91 -22.38 13.00
CA GLU A 350 38.67 -23.80 12.66
C GLU A 350 39.98 -24.63 12.67
N LEU A 351 40.93 -24.33 13.57
CA LEU A 351 42.28 -24.92 13.54
C LEU A 351 42.40 -26.30 14.21
N THR A 352 41.41 -26.77 14.98
CA THR A 352 41.55 -27.99 15.79
C THR A 352 41.56 -29.29 14.98
N LYS A 353 40.94 -29.32 13.80
CA LYS A 353 40.95 -30.52 12.93
C LYS A 353 42.19 -30.59 12.03
N PHE A 354 42.86 -29.47 11.77
CA PHE A 354 44.02 -29.41 10.87
C PHE A 354 45.37 -29.62 11.60
N GLN A 355 45.43 -29.36 12.91
CA GLN A 355 46.62 -29.59 13.72
C GLN A 355 46.96 -31.07 13.93
N VAL A 356 45.96 -31.96 13.85
CA VAL A 356 46.18 -33.43 13.86
C VAL A 356 46.94 -33.86 12.60
N LEU A 357 46.66 -33.24 11.45
CA LEU A 357 47.32 -33.55 10.19
C LEU A 357 48.78 -33.06 10.15
N ILE A 358 49.07 -31.89 10.72
CA ILE A 358 50.44 -31.37 10.85
C ILE A 358 51.24 -32.16 11.89
N GLY A 359 50.60 -32.61 12.99
CA GLY A 359 51.21 -33.54 13.95
C GLY A 359 51.58 -34.89 13.33
N CYS A 360 50.76 -35.41 12.42
CA CYS A 360 51.05 -36.63 11.67
C CYS A 360 52.13 -36.45 10.58
N LEU A 361 52.26 -35.26 9.99
CA LEU A 361 53.29 -34.96 8.99
C LEU A 361 54.68 -34.67 9.61
N ALA A 362 54.72 -34.11 10.83
CA ALA A 362 55.96 -33.89 11.58
C ALA A 362 56.58 -35.19 12.13
N LEU A 363 55.80 -36.28 12.23
CA LEU A 363 56.25 -37.61 12.63
C LEU A 363 57.21 -38.27 11.62
N PHE A 364 57.33 -37.74 10.40
CA PHE A 364 58.11 -38.37 9.33
C PHE A 364 59.46 -37.69 9.01
N THR A 365 59.81 -36.54 9.62
CA THR A 365 60.98 -35.76 9.14
C THR A 365 61.97 -35.23 10.18
N CYS A 366 61.92 -35.60 11.47
CA CYS A 366 63.00 -35.23 12.39
C CYS A 366 63.20 -36.19 13.59
N PRO A 367 64.44 -36.58 13.94
CA PRO A 367 64.74 -37.30 15.16
C PRO A 367 65.03 -36.28 16.27
N LEU A 368 64.01 -35.88 17.02
CA LEU A 368 64.19 -35.13 18.27
C LEU A 368 63.61 -35.94 19.42
N SER A 369 64.36 -36.02 20.52
CA SER A 369 63.99 -36.79 21.70
C SER A 369 62.70 -36.26 22.35
N MET A 370 61.82 -37.18 22.72
CA MET A 370 60.49 -36.97 23.35
C MET A 370 60.40 -35.88 24.45
N PRO A 371 61.40 -35.62 25.32
CA PRO A 371 61.23 -34.64 26.40
C PRO A 371 61.12 -33.19 25.91
N THR A 372 61.83 -32.84 24.83
CA THR A 372 61.84 -31.48 24.27
C THR A 372 60.52 -31.15 23.57
N PHE A 373 59.87 -32.17 23.02
CA PHE A 373 58.58 -32.05 22.33
C PHE A 373 57.43 -31.78 23.31
N LEU A 374 57.44 -32.45 24.47
CA LEU A 374 56.44 -32.25 25.52
C LEU A 374 56.53 -30.84 26.13
N PHE A 375 57.76 -30.31 26.26
CA PHE A 375 58.00 -28.97 26.80
C PHE A 375 57.49 -27.85 25.86
N ILE A 376 57.65 -28.01 24.55
CA ILE A 376 57.18 -27.03 23.54
C ILE A 376 55.64 -27.02 23.47
N ILE A 377 54.98 -28.18 23.58
CA ILE A 377 53.52 -28.27 23.59
C ILE A 377 52.93 -27.59 24.83
N ILE A 378 53.53 -27.79 26.01
CA ILE A 378 53.05 -27.19 27.27
C ILE A 378 53.20 -25.67 27.24
N ILE A 379 54.33 -25.14 26.74
CA ILE A 379 54.53 -23.69 26.61
C ILE A 379 53.58 -23.08 25.58
N SER A 380 53.34 -23.75 24.45
CA SER A 380 52.42 -23.26 23.41
C SER A 380 50.95 -23.27 23.87
N ALA A 381 50.56 -24.24 24.71
CA ALA A 381 49.24 -24.29 25.32
C ALA A 381 49.04 -23.17 26.37
N LEU A 382 50.05 -22.90 27.20
CA LEU A 382 49.99 -21.84 28.22
C LEU A 382 49.97 -20.43 27.60
N LEU A 383 50.76 -20.19 26.55
CA LEU A 383 50.73 -18.92 25.82
C LEU A 383 49.39 -18.66 25.11
N ASN A 384 48.72 -19.70 24.60
CA ASN A 384 47.40 -19.56 23.99
C ASN A 384 46.30 -19.22 25.00
N ILE A 385 46.34 -19.78 26.22
CA ILE A 385 45.38 -19.45 27.29
C ILE A 385 45.51 -17.97 27.72
N ILE A 386 46.73 -17.44 27.72
CA ILE A 386 47.00 -16.03 28.07
C ILE A 386 46.54 -15.09 26.95
N VAL A 387 46.82 -15.42 25.68
CA VAL A 387 46.45 -14.58 24.52
C VAL A 387 44.93 -14.55 24.28
N VAL A 388 44.23 -15.67 24.46
CA VAL A 388 42.76 -15.74 24.31
C VAL A 388 42.04 -14.97 25.42
N ASN A 389 42.52 -15.05 26.66
CA ASN A 389 41.92 -14.30 27.77
C ASN A 389 42.18 -12.79 27.71
N VAL A 390 43.32 -12.35 27.18
CA VAL A 390 43.64 -10.91 26.99
C VAL A 390 42.91 -10.33 25.76
N ALA A 391 42.67 -11.13 24.71
CA ALA A 391 41.92 -10.69 23.53
C ALA A 391 40.41 -10.56 23.78
N CYS A 392 39.82 -11.38 24.67
CA CYS A 392 38.39 -11.29 25.00
C CYS A 392 38.01 -10.06 25.86
N LEU A 393 38.97 -9.39 26.51
CA LEU A 393 38.71 -8.24 27.39
C LEU A 393 39.04 -6.87 26.78
N SER A 394 39.60 -6.79 25.58
CA SER A 394 39.94 -5.51 24.97
C SER A 394 39.29 -5.28 23.60
N LYS A 395 38.49 -4.20 23.56
CA LYS A 395 37.98 -3.50 22.37
C LYS A 395 36.89 -4.22 21.56
N LYS A 396 35.65 -4.22 22.07
CA LYS A 396 34.41 -4.04 21.28
C LYS A 396 33.07 -3.83 22.03
N PRO A 397 32.89 -4.02 23.35
CA PRO A 397 31.56 -3.81 23.98
C PRO A 397 31.24 -2.36 24.34
N VAL A 398 32.21 -1.44 24.33
CA VAL A 398 32.01 -0.06 24.82
C VAL A 398 31.24 0.82 23.82
N GLN A 399 31.46 0.67 22.50
CA GLN A 399 30.75 1.49 21.50
C GLN A 399 29.26 1.14 21.37
N LEU A 400 28.90 -0.15 21.48
CA LEU A 400 27.51 -0.63 21.46
C LEU A 400 26.72 -0.22 22.71
N PHE A 401 27.39 -0.06 23.85
CA PHE A 401 26.75 0.38 25.10
C PHE A 401 26.48 1.89 25.09
N VAL A 402 27.42 2.69 24.57
CA VAL A 402 27.28 4.15 24.44
C VAL A 402 26.23 4.51 23.37
N SER A 403 26.15 3.77 22.25
CA SER A 403 25.14 4.02 21.21
C SER A 403 23.70 3.78 21.72
N ASN A 404 23.49 2.73 22.52
CA ASN A 404 22.18 2.41 23.08
C ASN A 404 21.73 3.38 24.18
N GLN A 405 22.66 3.93 24.97
CA GLN A 405 22.34 4.96 25.95
C GLN A 405 21.89 6.28 25.30
N ASN A 406 22.53 6.67 24.19
CA ASN A 406 22.14 7.85 23.43
C ASN A 406 20.74 7.73 22.82
N LEU A 407 20.36 6.54 22.32
CA LEU A 407 19.03 6.31 21.76
C LEU A 407 17.94 6.39 22.83
N LEU A 408 18.17 5.80 24.01
CA LEU A 408 17.23 5.85 25.13
C LEU A 408 17.08 7.26 25.70
N LEU A 409 18.18 8.02 25.76
CA LEU A 409 18.16 9.42 26.16
C LEU A 409 17.35 10.26 25.17
N ALA A 410 17.60 10.10 23.87
CA ALA A 410 16.84 10.79 22.83
C ALA A 410 15.34 10.49 22.93
N GLN A 411 14.98 9.22 23.10
CA GLN A 411 13.57 8.82 23.28
C GLN A 411 12.95 9.40 24.56
N CYS A 412 13.69 9.47 25.66
CA CYS A 412 13.22 10.08 26.91
C CYS A 412 12.94 11.58 26.71
N ILE A 413 13.83 12.27 26.00
CA ILE A 413 13.69 13.69 25.68
C ILE A 413 12.50 13.92 24.75
N ASP A 414 12.30 13.06 23.76
CA ASP A 414 11.15 13.09 22.87
C ASP A 414 9.84 12.87 23.64
N ASP A 415 9.76 11.82 24.46
CA ASP A 415 8.58 11.52 25.27
C ASP A 415 8.26 12.66 26.25
N TYR A 416 9.27 13.32 26.80
CA TYR A 416 9.09 14.53 27.60
C TYR A 416 8.46 15.64 26.75
N PHE A 417 9.05 16.02 25.61
CA PHE A 417 8.48 17.14 24.84
C PHE A 417 7.11 16.84 24.21
N GLU A 418 6.80 15.58 23.93
CA GLU A 418 5.47 15.12 23.51
C GLU A 418 4.42 15.13 24.64
N GLY A 419 4.80 15.51 25.87
CA GLY A 419 3.89 15.54 27.03
C GLY A 419 3.52 14.16 27.57
N LYS A 420 4.23 13.10 27.15
CA LYS A 420 3.91 11.70 27.52
C LYS A 420 4.45 11.31 28.91
N ILE A 421 5.52 11.97 29.35
CA ILE A 421 6.15 11.77 30.66
C ILE A 421 6.48 13.09 31.32
N ASP A 422 6.46 13.14 32.64
CA ASP A 422 6.99 14.25 33.43
C ASP A 422 8.47 14.07 33.74
N LEU A 423 9.10 15.12 34.27
CA LEU A 423 10.48 15.03 34.73
C LEU A 423 10.63 13.87 35.72
N PRO A 424 11.69 13.05 35.60
CA PRO A 424 11.95 11.96 36.53
C PRO A 424 12.14 12.45 37.98
N SER A 425 12.10 11.51 38.93
CA SER A 425 12.49 11.78 40.33
C SER A 425 13.85 12.47 40.41
N ALA A 426 14.07 13.30 41.44
CA ALA A 426 15.29 14.11 41.62
C ALA A 426 16.60 13.34 41.35
N SER A 427 16.72 12.10 41.84
CA SER A 427 17.91 11.26 41.64
C SER A 427 18.16 10.87 40.18
N ALA A 428 17.11 10.57 39.41
CA ALA A 428 17.21 10.24 37.99
C ALA A 428 17.48 11.49 37.14
N THR A 429 16.87 12.61 37.52
CA THR A 429 17.09 13.92 36.91
C THR A 429 18.55 14.39 37.06
N GLN A 430 19.16 14.15 38.23
CA GLN A 430 20.56 14.47 38.46
C GLN A 430 21.53 13.61 37.64
N LEU A 431 21.22 12.32 37.44
CA LEU A 431 22.01 11.45 36.55
C LEU A 431 21.92 11.88 35.08
N LEU A 432 20.71 12.21 34.60
CA LEU A 432 20.51 12.70 33.23
C LEU A 432 21.23 14.04 33.01
N LYS A 433 21.16 14.94 33.99
CA LYS A 433 21.91 16.21 33.99
C LYS A 433 23.42 15.97 33.85
N GLN A 434 23.99 15.12 34.69
CA GLN A 434 25.42 14.82 34.63
C GLN A 434 25.83 14.18 33.31
N TYR A 435 24.96 13.37 32.70
CA TYR A 435 25.24 12.75 31.41
C TYR A 435 25.22 13.78 30.26
N LEU A 436 24.21 14.65 30.22
CA LEU A 436 24.11 15.72 29.22
C LEU A 436 25.28 16.70 29.32
N LEU A 437 25.68 17.10 30.54
CA LEU A 437 26.82 17.98 30.76
C LEU A 437 28.17 17.37 30.33
N LYS A 438 28.26 16.04 30.19
CA LYS A 438 29.46 15.35 29.70
C LYS A 438 29.54 15.27 28.17
N LYS A 439 28.46 15.55 27.45
CA LYS A 439 28.51 15.63 25.98
C LYS A 439 29.24 16.91 25.58
N SER A 440 30.15 16.77 24.61
CA SER A 440 30.88 17.92 24.04
C SER A 440 29.96 18.85 23.25
N GLU A 441 28.90 18.32 22.66
CA GLU A 441 27.89 19.07 21.92
C GLU A 441 26.49 18.54 22.27
N LEU A 442 25.58 19.46 22.56
CA LEU A 442 24.17 19.18 22.79
C LEU A 442 23.36 19.64 21.58
N THR A 443 22.38 18.84 21.18
CA THR A 443 21.33 19.33 20.26
C THR A 443 20.50 20.40 20.95
N GLU A 444 19.85 21.28 20.18
CA GLU A 444 18.95 22.32 20.72
C GLU A 444 17.87 21.72 21.65
N LYS A 445 17.31 20.57 21.25
CA LYS A 445 16.32 19.83 22.05
C LYS A 445 16.90 19.27 23.36
N GLU A 446 18.13 18.77 23.34
CA GLU A 446 18.84 18.31 24.54
C GLU A 446 19.19 19.46 25.48
N ALA A 447 19.59 20.62 24.94
CA ALA A 447 19.87 21.83 25.70
C ALA A 447 18.59 22.38 26.37
N ASP A 448 17.48 22.41 25.65
CA ASP A 448 16.17 22.80 26.19
C ASP A 448 15.66 21.84 27.27
N PHE A 449 15.96 20.54 27.13
CA PHE A 449 15.64 19.54 28.14
C PHE A 449 16.50 19.70 29.39
N LEU A 450 17.80 19.94 29.22
CA LEU A 450 18.72 20.24 30.32
C LEU A 450 18.27 21.49 31.08
N LYS A 451 17.86 22.54 30.37
CA LYS A 451 17.32 23.76 30.98
C LYS A 451 16.02 23.51 31.77
N ALA A 452 15.14 22.64 31.27
CA ALA A 452 13.94 22.21 32.01
C ALA A 452 14.29 21.52 33.33
N ILE A 453 15.29 20.64 33.28
CA ILE A 453 15.81 19.93 34.46
C ILE A 453 16.33 20.92 35.51
N GLU A 454 16.99 21.99 35.06
CA GLU A 454 17.63 22.96 35.96
C GLU A 454 16.66 23.96 36.59
N ILE A 455 15.70 24.46 35.82
CA ILE A 455 14.82 25.56 36.23
C ILE A 455 13.48 25.01 36.80
N GLY A 456 13.13 23.76 36.49
CA GLY A 456 11.82 23.19 36.78
C GLY A 456 10.73 23.63 35.80
N GLU A 457 9.51 23.07 35.91
CA GLU A 457 8.41 23.31 34.96
C GLU A 457 7.74 24.70 35.08
N ASN A 458 8.29 25.63 35.86
CA ASN A 458 7.67 26.94 36.15
C ASN A 458 7.91 27.98 35.03
N ILE A 459 7.63 27.61 33.78
CA ILE A 459 7.63 28.55 32.65
C ILE A 459 6.18 28.76 32.22
N SER A 460 5.66 29.97 32.48
CA SER A 460 4.35 30.37 32.01
C SER A 460 4.45 30.84 30.56
N TYR A 461 3.65 30.25 29.68
CA TYR A 461 3.48 30.70 28.29
C TYR A 461 2.14 31.40 28.12
N THR A 462 2.12 32.47 27.34
CA THR A 462 0.87 33.08 26.90
C THR A 462 0.17 32.12 25.94
N PRO A 463 -1.11 31.77 26.15
CA PRO A 463 -1.83 30.89 25.23
C PRO A 463 -1.95 31.55 23.86
N LEU A 464 -1.42 30.88 22.82
CA LEU A 464 -1.61 31.27 21.43
C LEU A 464 -2.82 30.55 20.84
N SER A 465 -3.56 31.22 19.95
CA SER A 465 -4.59 30.57 19.13
C SER A 465 -3.98 29.59 18.12
N ASN A 466 -4.76 28.63 17.63
CA ASN A 466 -4.30 27.66 16.63
C ASN A 466 -3.80 28.33 15.34
N VAL A 467 -4.36 29.48 14.97
CA VAL A 467 -3.93 30.29 13.83
C VAL A 467 -2.55 30.90 14.08
N GLU A 468 -2.33 31.47 15.27
CA GLU A 468 -1.05 32.05 15.65
C GLU A 468 0.04 30.98 15.75
N ILE A 469 -0.27 29.83 16.35
CA ILE A 469 0.64 28.68 16.39
C ILE A 469 1.00 28.24 14.98
N TRP A 470 0.03 28.16 14.06
CA TRP A 470 0.30 27.80 12.67
C TRP A 470 1.20 28.81 11.97
N GLN A 471 0.93 30.10 12.13
CA GLN A 471 1.65 31.16 11.42
C GLN A 471 3.05 31.40 11.96
N GLN A 472 3.20 31.36 13.28
CA GLN A 472 4.43 31.75 13.97
C GLN A 472 5.28 30.54 14.39
N GLY A 473 4.68 29.35 14.46
CA GLY A 473 5.30 28.19 15.08
C GLY A 473 5.25 28.26 16.60
N VAL A 474 5.92 27.31 17.24
CA VAL A 474 6.16 27.31 18.69
C VAL A 474 7.47 28.05 18.99
N GLN A 475 7.54 28.68 20.16
CA GLN A 475 8.68 29.54 20.52
C GLN A 475 9.89 28.75 21.05
N SER A 476 9.68 27.55 21.58
CA SER A 476 10.70 26.68 22.17
C SER A 476 10.14 25.27 22.35
N TRP A 477 10.99 24.28 22.62
CA TRP A 477 10.51 22.93 22.92
C TRP A 477 9.66 22.88 24.20
N GLN A 478 9.90 23.78 25.15
CA GLN A 478 9.06 23.92 26.34
C GLN A 478 7.68 24.51 26.01
N HIS A 479 7.60 25.49 25.11
CA HIS A 479 6.32 25.99 24.58
C HIS A 479 5.55 24.88 23.85
N TYR A 480 6.25 24.07 23.05
CA TYR A 480 5.67 22.89 22.40
C TYR A 480 5.07 21.91 23.41
N ARG A 481 5.81 21.56 24.47
CA ARG A 481 5.32 20.66 25.55
C ARG A 481 4.10 21.26 26.26
N PHE A 482 4.13 22.55 26.57
CA PHE A 482 3.00 23.24 27.18
C PHE A 482 1.74 23.11 26.31
N LEU A 483 1.84 23.42 25.01
CA LEU A 483 0.72 23.27 24.06
C LEU A 483 0.29 21.81 23.92
N ARG A 484 1.23 20.85 23.95
CA ARG A 484 0.94 19.41 23.92
C ARG A 484 0.15 18.94 25.16
N LYS A 485 0.49 19.42 26.36
CA LYS A 485 -0.19 19.05 27.62
C LYS A 485 -1.63 19.53 27.70
N ASN A 486 -1.98 20.63 27.03
CA ASN A 486 -3.32 21.22 27.08
C ASN A 486 -4.40 20.44 26.30
N ASN A 487 -4.05 19.32 25.64
CA ASN A 487 -4.96 18.32 25.06
C ASN A 487 -6.06 18.81 24.08
N ASP A 488 -6.02 20.05 23.58
CA ASP A 488 -6.93 20.50 22.53
C ASP A 488 -6.64 19.77 21.20
N THR A 489 -7.63 19.06 20.66
CA THR A 489 -7.46 18.20 19.48
C THR A 489 -6.99 18.99 18.26
N GLU A 490 -7.43 20.24 18.13
CA GLU A 490 -7.05 21.10 17.02
C GLU A 490 -5.61 21.59 17.17
N THR A 491 -5.21 22.06 18.35
CA THR A 491 -3.80 22.38 18.66
C THR A 491 -2.88 21.19 18.36
N GLN A 492 -3.24 19.97 18.80
CA GLN A 492 -2.43 18.78 18.51
C GLN A 492 -2.25 18.54 17.01
N TRP A 493 -3.29 18.79 16.22
CA TRP A 493 -3.24 18.66 14.77
C TRP A 493 -2.29 19.70 14.14
N VAL A 494 -2.39 20.97 14.57
CA VAL A 494 -1.49 22.05 14.13
C VAL A 494 -0.04 21.68 14.39
N LEU A 495 0.25 21.29 15.63
CA LEU A 495 1.60 20.91 16.08
C LEU A 495 2.16 19.73 15.29
N ASN A 496 1.36 18.67 15.08
CA ASN A 496 1.75 17.52 14.27
C ASN A 496 2.07 17.92 12.83
N LYS A 497 1.27 18.80 12.23
CA LYS A 497 1.49 19.26 10.86
C LYS A 497 2.74 20.13 10.74
N LEU A 498 2.97 21.04 11.67
CA LEU A 498 4.19 21.84 11.67
C LEU A 498 5.43 20.96 11.88
N LEU A 499 5.38 20.01 12.82
CA LEU A 499 6.46 19.05 13.08
C LEU A 499 6.78 18.20 11.83
N LEU A 500 5.77 17.59 11.21
CA LEU A 500 5.94 16.75 10.01
C LEU A 500 6.50 17.53 8.80
N ASN A 501 6.27 18.84 8.73
CA ASN A 501 6.77 19.69 7.66
C ASN A 501 8.08 20.40 8.03
N ASN A 502 8.73 20.04 9.14
CA ASN A 502 9.93 20.71 9.66
C ASN A 502 9.74 22.23 9.82
N ARG A 503 8.56 22.63 10.28
CA ARG A 503 8.10 24.02 10.45
C ARG A 503 7.68 24.32 11.89
N LEU A 504 8.06 23.47 12.84
CA LEU A 504 7.60 23.56 14.21
C LEU A 504 7.89 24.94 14.82
N PHE A 505 9.08 25.49 14.58
CA PHE A 505 9.53 26.77 15.15
C PHE A 505 9.35 27.97 14.20
N GLN A 506 9.19 27.71 12.91
CA GLN A 506 9.08 28.77 11.89
C GLN A 506 7.61 29.07 11.53
N GLY A 507 6.69 28.20 11.92
CA GLY A 507 5.31 28.25 11.46
C GLY A 507 5.20 28.01 9.96
N SER A 508 4.07 28.40 9.39
CA SER A 508 3.76 28.23 7.97
C SER A 508 3.06 29.46 7.42
N THR A 509 3.59 29.95 6.29
CA THR A 509 3.01 31.06 5.52
C THR A 509 1.83 30.62 4.65
N SER A 510 1.61 29.31 4.49
CA SER A 510 0.42 28.80 3.80
C SER A 510 -0.82 29.11 4.62
N SER A 511 -1.94 29.41 3.97
CA SER A 511 -3.18 29.64 4.70
C SER A 511 -3.50 28.42 5.60
N PHE A 512 -3.72 28.70 6.89
CA PHE A 512 -4.12 27.70 7.90
C PHE A 512 -5.41 26.95 7.49
N ASP A 513 -6.17 27.64 6.64
CA ASP A 513 -7.44 27.32 6.05
C ASP A 513 -7.62 25.92 5.45
N GLY A 514 -6.58 25.22 5.00
CA GLY A 514 -6.78 23.96 4.24
C GLY A 514 -7.72 22.94 4.90
N HIS A 515 -7.62 22.77 6.22
CA HIS A 515 -8.46 21.82 6.98
C HIS A 515 -9.70 22.47 7.58
N LEU A 516 -9.59 23.69 8.11
CA LEU A 516 -10.72 24.43 8.69
C LEU A 516 -11.75 24.82 7.63
N ILE A 517 -11.30 25.33 6.48
CA ILE A 517 -12.16 25.56 5.31
C ILE A 517 -12.76 24.24 4.82
N GLN A 518 -12.03 23.13 4.84
CA GLN A 518 -12.60 21.85 4.42
C GLN A 518 -13.70 21.39 5.39
N LYS A 519 -13.47 21.43 6.70
CA LYS A 519 -14.48 21.13 7.73
C LYS A 519 -15.69 22.04 7.59
N GLN A 520 -15.49 23.34 7.54
CA GLN A 520 -16.57 24.32 7.43
C GLN A 520 -17.32 24.21 6.11
N ARG A 521 -16.64 23.91 4.99
CA ARG A 521 -17.30 23.61 3.71
C ARG A 521 -18.17 22.37 3.79
N ILE A 522 -17.71 21.33 4.47
CA ILE A 522 -18.47 20.08 4.67
C ILE A 522 -19.70 20.36 5.53
N GLU A 523 -19.53 21.07 6.64
CA GLU A 523 -20.62 21.45 7.54
C GLU A 523 -21.65 22.33 6.83
N ASN A 524 -21.20 23.36 6.12
CA ASN A 524 -22.08 24.24 5.32
C ASN A 524 -22.83 23.47 4.23
N TYR A 525 -22.14 22.54 3.55
CA TYR A 525 -22.76 21.69 2.55
C TYR A 525 -23.85 20.80 3.16
N PHE A 526 -23.60 20.18 4.30
CA PHE A 526 -24.59 19.35 4.97
C PHE A 526 -25.76 20.15 5.53
N ASN A 527 -25.50 21.33 6.09
CA ASN A 527 -26.56 22.22 6.57
C ASN A 527 -27.46 22.66 5.43
N ALA A 528 -26.90 23.10 4.29
CA ALA A 528 -27.68 23.46 3.11
C ALA A 528 -28.50 22.28 2.55
N ALA A 529 -27.89 21.09 2.44
CA ALA A 529 -28.60 19.90 1.99
C ALA A 529 -29.69 19.45 2.99
N PHE A 530 -29.46 19.65 4.29
CA PHE A 530 -30.44 19.39 5.33
C PHE A 530 -31.62 20.35 5.25
N GLU A 531 -31.39 21.65 5.01
CA GLU A 531 -32.43 22.65 4.83
C GLU A 531 -33.33 22.33 3.63
N GLU A 532 -32.74 21.98 2.47
CA GLU A 532 -33.49 21.57 1.27
C GLU A 532 -34.35 20.31 1.54
N MET A 533 -33.77 19.33 2.25
CA MET A 533 -34.49 18.12 2.63
C MET A 533 -35.61 18.43 3.65
N ALA A 534 -35.34 19.27 4.65
CA ALA A 534 -36.32 19.65 5.66
C ALA A 534 -37.51 20.38 5.02
N GLU A 535 -37.26 21.27 4.06
CA GLU A 535 -38.29 21.90 3.24
C GLU A 535 -39.13 20.85 2.49
N THR A 536 -38.49 19.83 1.91
CA THR A 536 -39.19 18.71 1.24
C THR A 536 -40.13 17.98 2.21
N VAL A 537 -39.73 17.78 3.47
CA VAL A 537 -40.59 17.16 4.50
C VAL A 537 -41.73 18.09 4.91
N LEU A 538 -41.44 19.37 5.18
CA LEU A 538 -42.43 20.37 5.58
C LEU A 538 -43.50 20.59 4.51
N ASN A 539 -43.14 20.39 3.23
CA ASN A 539 -44.06 20.46 2.09
C ASN A 539 -44.82 19.15 1.81
N ASN A 540 -44.77 18.15 2.70
CA ASN A 540 -45.34 16.80 2.52
C ASN A 540 -44.89 16.13 1.21
N GLN A 541 -43.62 16.28 0.86
CA GLN A 541 -43.05 15.72 -0.37
C GLN A 541 -41.98 14.65 -0.08
N ALA A 542 -41.71 14.32 1.18
CA ALA A 542 -40.67 13.37 1.54
C ALA A 542 -41.20 11.92 1.60
N LEU A 543 -40.68 11.05 0.74
CA LEU A 543 -40.89 9.60 0.79
C LEU A 543 -39.72 8.91 1.49
N ALA A 544 -40.00 8.17 2.56
CA ALA A 544 -39.01 7.38 3.28
C ALA A 544 -39.06 5.90 2.89
N LYS A 545 -37.87 5.31 2.67
CA LYS A 545 -37.70 3.88 2.43
C LYS A 545 -36.66 3.28 3.37
N THR A 546 -37.10 2.52 4.36
CA THR A 546 -36.22 1.64 5.14
C THR A 546 -35.82 0.42 4.31
N ILE A 547 -34.55 0.00 4.43
CA ILE A 547 -33.96 -1.05 3.59
C ILE A 547 -33.27 -2.07 4.49
N LYS A 548 -33.66 -3.35 4.34
CA LYS A 548 -32.99 -4.42 5.08
C LYS A 548 -31.54 -4.56 4.57
N PRO A 549 -30.56 -4.85 5.44
CA PRO A 549 -29.15 -4.96 5.04
C PRO A 549 -28.92 -5.90 3.85
N LYS A 550 -29.62 -7.04 3.80
CA LYS A 550 -29.55 -8.02 2.70
C LYS A 550 -30.10 -7.53 1.36
N ASP A 551 -31.03 -6.57 1.37
CA ASP A 551 -31.70 -6.05 0.17
C ASP A 551 -31.00 -4.80 -0.37
N TRP A 552 -30.01 -4.28 0.36
CA TRP A 552 -29.35 -3.01 0.06
C TRP A 552 -28.69 -2.97 -1.31
N SER A 553 -27.81 -3.93 -1.61
CA SER A 553 -27.07 -3.96 -2.88
C SER A 553 -28.02 -4.02 -4.08
N LEU A 554 -29.10 -4.80 -3.95
CA LEU A 554 -30.16 -4.92 -4.95
C LEU A 554 -30.93 -3.61 -5.10
N PHE A 555 -31.19 -2.89 -4.01
CA PHE A 555 -31.88 -1.60 -4.04
C PHE A 555 -31.02 -0.51 -4.69
N VAL A 556 -29.74 -0.41 -4.32
CA VAL A 556 -28.80 0.54 -4.94
C VAL A 556 -28.69 0.29 -6.45
N LYS A 557 -28.65 -0.98 -6.88
CA LYS A 557 -28.67 -1.31 -8.30
C LYS A 557 -29.97 -0.90 -9.01
N GLN A 558 -31.12 -0.91 -8.32
CA GLN A 558 -32.38 -0.38 -8.87
C GLN A 558 -32.37 1.13 -9.03
N LEU A 559 -31.61 1.87 -8.22
CA LEU A 559 -31.45 3.31 -8.38
C LEU A 559 -30.57 3.65 -9.60
N THR A 560 -29.60 2.79 -9.93
CA THR A 560 -28.78 2.91 -11.15
C THR A 560 -29.55 2.54 -12.41
N ASP A 561 -30.29 1.43 -12.35
CA ASP A 561 -31.12 0.94 -13.45
C ASP A 561 -32.55 0.74 -12.92
N VAL A 562 -33.43 1.69 -13.25
CA VAL A 562 -34.84 1.67 -12.85
C VAL A 562 -35.61 0.45 -13.39
N ASN A 563 -35.06 -0.27 -14.38
CA ASN A 563 -35.64 -1.49 -14.92
C ASN A 563 -35.09 -2.76 -14.25
N TYR A 564 -34.06 -2.65 -13.41
CA TYR A 564 -33.41 -3.79 -12.78
C TYR A 564 -34.38 -4.59 -11.89
N ARG A 565 -34.37 -5.91 -12.10
CA ARG A 565 -35.27 -6.85 -11.43
C ARG A 565 -34.48 -7.89 -10.65
N ALA A 566 -34.41 -7.75 -9.33
CA ALA A 566 -34.02 -8.84 -8.46
C ALA A 566 -35.06 -9.97 -8.54
N GLU A 567 -34.74 -11.07 -9.23
CA GLU A 567 -35.62 -12.23 -9.39
C GLU A 567 -35.88 -12.94 -8.05
N GLN A 568 -34.90 -12.91 -7.15
CA GLN A 568 -34.88 -13.63 -5.86
C GLN A 568 -35.83 -13.07 -4.79
N LEU A 569 -36.43 -11.88 -4.99
CA LEU A 569 -37.24 -11.20 -3.97
C LEU A 569 -38.76 -11.39 -4.15
N ARG A 570 -39.21 -12.25 -5.06
CA ARG A 570 -40.65 -12.43 -5.32
C ARG A 570 -41.11 -13.84 -4.96
N LYS A 571 -42.24 -13.91 -4.25
CA LYS A 571 -43.05 -15.13 -4.18
C LYS A 571 -43.64 -15.37 -5.58
N THR A 572 -43.32 -16.51 -6.18
CA THR A 572 -43.89 -16.94 -7.46
C THR A 572 -45.38 -17.22 -7.25
N ILE A 573 -46.24 -16.51 -7.99
CA ILE A 573 -47.66 -16.85 -8.06
C ILE A 573 -47.82 -17.80 -9.24
N ALA A 574 -48.46 -18.94 -9.03
CA ALA A 574 -48.82 -19.84 -10.11
C ALA A 574 -49.85 -19.14 -11.02
N THR A 575 -49.46 -18.89 -12.27
CA THR A 575 -50.34 -18.54 -13.41
C THR A 575 -51.47 -17.53 -13.12
N PRO A 576 -51.16 -16.25 -12.81
CA PRO A 576 -52.19 -15.24 -12.62
C PRO A 576 -52.94 -14.91 -13.93
N THR A 577 -54.25 -14.73 -13.86
CA THR A 577 -55.11 -14.41 -15.02
C THR A 577 -55.55 -12.94 -15.06
N HIS A 578 -55.60 -12.26 -13.92
CA HIS A 578 -56.05 -10.87 -13.78
C HIS A 578 -55.15 -10.07 -12.84
N LYS A 579 -55.16 -8.73 -12.99
CA LYS A 579 -54.51 -7.79 -12.08
C LYS A 579 -55.39 -6.59 -11.76
N PHE A 580 -55.30 -6.10 -10.52
CA PHE A 580 -55.89 -4.84 -10.10
C PHE A 580 -54.93 -3.67 -10.35
N VAL A 581 -55.42 -2.63 -11.03
CA VAL A 581 -54.67 -1.40 -11.29
C VAL A 581 -55.07 -0.34 -10.27
N HIS A 582 -54.21 -0.10 -9.28
CA HIS A 582 -54.50 0.84 -8.18
C HIS A 582 -54.96 2.24 -8.64
N LEU A 583 -54.30 2.86 -9.62
CA LEU A 583 -54.67 4.22 -10.05
C LEU A 583 -56.06 4.31 -10.67
N THR A 584 -56.40 3.38 -11.58
CA THR A 584 -57.69 3.40 -12.28
C THR A 584 -58.78 2.63 -11.55
N LYS A 585 -58.42 1.90 -10.49
CA LYS A 585 -59.27 0.96 -9.76
C LYS A 585 -59.91 -0.11 -10.65
N GLN A 586 -59.32 -0.39 -11.81
CA GLN A 586 -59.84 -1.38 -12.77
C GLN A 586 -59.19 -2.76 -12.55
N ILE A 587 -59.97 -3.81 -12.79
CA ILE A 587 -59.47 -5.17 -12.95
C ILE A 587 -59.27 -5.42 -14.44
N ILE A 588 -58.07 -5.83 -14.82
CA ILE A 588 -57.75 -6.12 -16.22
C ILE A 588 -57.08 -7.49 -16.36
N PRO A 589 -57.20 -8.16 -17.52
CA PRO A 589 -56.48 -9.40 -17.78
C PRO A 589 -54.96 -9.22 -17.59
N TYR A 590 -54.34 -10.20 -16.92
CA TYR A 590 -52.90 -10.26 -16.75
C TYR A 590 -52.28 -11.00 -17.93
N ILE A 591 -51.39 -10.32 -18.65
CA ILE A 591 -50.68 -10.90 -19.76
C ILE A 591 -49.20 -10.95 -19.40
N LYS A 592 -48.67 -12.17 -19.21
CA LYS A 592 -47.32 -12.43 -18.69
C LYS A 592 -46.21 -11.93 -19.63
N ASP A 593 -46.47 -11.88 -20.94
CA ASP A 593 -45.42 -11.76 -21.97
C ASP A 593 -45.54 -10.63 -23.00
N ILE A 594 -46.50 -9.70 -22.87
CA ILE A 594 -46.58 -8.58 -23.83
C ILE A 594 -45.67 -7.42 -23.36
N ARG A 595 -44.35 -7.56 -23.56
CA ARG A 595 -43.40 -6.42 -23.63
C ARG A 595 -43.47 -5.73 -25.00
N LYS A 596 -44.66 -5.59 -25.61
CA LYS A 596 -44.78 -4.86 -26.87
C LYS A 596 -44.60 -3.37 -26.61
N LYS A 597 -43.54 -2.80 -27.19
CA LYS A 597 -43.10 -1.38 -27.19
C LYS A 597 -44.18 -0.32 -27.47
N ASN A 598 -45.44 -0.70 -27.75
CA ASN A 598 -46.47 0.18 -28.30
C ASN A 598 -47.70 0.43 -27.39
N GLN A 599 -47.81 -0.17 -26.20
CA GLN A 599 -48.87 0.23 -25.26
C GLN A 599 -48.51 1.55 -24.57
N LYS A 600 -48.89 2.67 -25.20
CA LYS A 600 -48.48 4.04 -24.84
C LYS A 600 -48.81 4.50 -23.41
N ASN A 601 -49.69 3.84 -22.64
CA ASN A 601 -50.18 4.42 -21.37
C ASN A 601 -49.99 3.57 -20.10
N TYR A 602 -49.36 2.38 -20.15
CA TYR A 602 -49.14 1.56 -18.96
C TYR A 602 -47.66 1.36 -18.66
N THR A 603 -47.08 2.31 -17.92
CA THR A 603 -45.70 2.17 -17.42
C THR A 603 -45.65 1.17 -16.27
N HIS A 604 -45.40 -0.10 -16.60
CA HIS A 604 -45.04 -1.15 -15.65
C HIS A 604 -43.61 -0.94 -15.12
N THR A 605 -43.38 0.17 -14.43
CA THR A 605 -42.16 0.39 -13.66
C THR A 605 -42.31 -0.17 -12.24
N LYS A 606 -41.23 -0.75 -11.70
CA LYS A 606 -41.25 -1.51 -10.44
C LYS A 606 -41.59 -0.58 -9.28
N LYS A 607 -42.64 -0.93 -8.54
CA LYS A 607 -43.15 -0.15 -7.40
C LYS A 607 -42.41 -0.57 -6.13
N THR A 608 -41.96 0.40 -5.35
CA THR A 608 -41.40 0.20 -4.02
C THR A 608 -42.35 0.83 -3.01
N SER A 609 -42.68 0.09 -1.95
CA SER A 609 -43.44 0.64 -0.82
C SER A 609 -42.57 1.58 0.00
N THR A 610 -42.99 2.83 0.12
CA THR A 610 -42.38 3.93 0.87
C THR A 610 -43.40 4.59 1.78
N THR A 611 -42.96 5.18 2.88
CA THR A 611 -43.82 5.97 3.78
C THR A 611 -43.76 7.42 3.37
N LEU A 612 -44.89 8.08 3.15
CA LEU A 612 -44.93 9.54 3.05
C LEU A 612 -44.77 10.13 4.45
N LEU A 613 -43.75 10.96 4.67
CA LEU A 613 -43.60 11.68 5.93
C LEU A 613 -44.55 12.87 5.95
N SER A 614 -45.38 12.95 7.00
CA SER A 614 -46.17 14.16 7.21
C SER A 614 -45.28 15.34 7.61
N SER A 615 -45.72 16.54 7.26
CA SER A 615 -45.11 17.79 7.72
C SER A 615 -45.19 17.99 9.23
N ARG A 616 -46.04 17.23 9.94
CA ARG A 616 -46.13 17.19 11.41
C ARG A 616 -45.18 16.17 12.04
N LEU A 617 -44.40 15.46 11.23
CA LEU A 617 -43.38 14.49 11.65
C LEU A 617 -43.93 13.37 12.54
N ASN A 618 -45.21 13.00 12.40
CA ASN A 618 -45.87 12.01 13.26
C ASN A 618 -46.14 10.66 12.56
N THR A 619 -45.62 10.46 11.35
CA THR A 619 -45.88 9.24 10.58
C THR A 619 -44.81 8.18 10.85
N PRO A 620 -45.15 7.04 11.48
CA PRO A 620 -44.16 6.00 11.76
C PRO A 620 -43.63 5.36 10.46
N LEU A 621 -42.31 5.19 10.35
CA LEU A 621 -41.67 4.54 9.19
C LEU A 621 -42.02 3.06 9.09
N PHE A 622 -41.93 2.48 7.89
CA PHE A 622 -41.99 1.03 7.73
C PHE A 622 -40.95 0.31 8.61
N GLY A 623 -41.46 -0.59 9.45
CA GLY A 623 -40.65 -1.43 10.32
C GLY A 623 -40.45 -0.92 11.75
N THR A 624 -40.89 0.31 12.08
CA THR A 624 -40.82 0.83 13.46
C THR A 624 -41.58 -0.02 14.47
N HIS A 625 -42.62 -0.73 14.03
CA HIS A 625 -43.42 -1.62 14.88
C HIS A 625 -42.80 -3.00 15.11
N HIS A 626 -41.72 -3.34 14.39
CA HIS A 626 -41.05 -4.63 14.55
C HIS A 626 -39.93 -4.55 15.57
N ARG A 627 -40.10 -5.20 16.73
CA ARG A 627 -39.09 -5.26 17.81
C ARG A 627 -37.70 -5.74 17.36
N ASN A 628 -37.62 -6.49 16.26
CA ASN A 628 -36.36 -7.03 15.71
C ASN A 628 -35.75 -6.17 14.58
N ALA A 629 -36.33 -5.02 14.25
CA ALA A 629 -35.82 -4.14 13.20
C ALA A 629 -34.71 -3.22 13.71
N LEU A 630 -33.63 -3.81 14.26
CA LEU A 630 -32.55 -3.11 14.98
C LEU A 630 -31.79 -2.06 14.15
N HIS A 631 -31.96 -2.02 12.83
CA HIS A 631 -31.28 -1.10 11.93
C HIS A 631 -32.27 -0.49 10.95
N LEU A 632 -33.17 0.38 11.42
CA LEU A 632 -34.09 1.15 10.56
C LEU A 632 -33.33 2.22 9.76
N VAL A 633 -32.41 1.80 8.91
CA VAL A 633 -31.62 2.65 8.02
C VAL A 633 -32.23 2.60 6.62
N GLY A 634 -32.29 3.74 5.96
CA GLY A 634 -32.95 3.89 4.68
C GLY A 634 -32.56 5.15 3.93
N PHE A 635 -33.39 5.51 2.96
CA PHE A 635 -33.27 6.75 2.20
C PHE A 635 -34.53 7.59 2.30
N LEU A 636 -34.34 8.90 2.17
CA LEU A 636 -35.38 9.85 1.85
C LEU A 636 -35.32 10.23 0.37
N PHE A 637 -36.51 10.41 -0.19
CA PHE A 637 -36.70 10.83 -1.56
C PHE A 637 -37.65 12.02 -1.65
N ASP A 638 -37.37 12.94 -2.55
CA ASP A 638 -38.34 13.94 -3.02
C ASP A 638 -39.38 13.26 -3.93
N GLN A 639 -40.63 13.27 -3.48
CA GLN A 639 -41.79 12.73 -4.18
C GLN A 639 -41.96 13.33 -5.57
N LYS A 640 -41.69 14.62 -5.77
CA LYS A 640 -41.85 15.30 -7.07
C LYS A 640 -40.91 14.74 -8.13
N LYS A 641 -39.75 14.25 -7.69
CA LYS A 641 -38.74 13.60 -8.55
C LYS A 641 -39.01 12.10 -8.71
N CYS A 642 -39.96 11.54 -7.97
CA CYS A 642 -40.37 10.14 -8.04
C CYS A 642 -41.66 9.95 -8.86
N LYS A 643 -41.90 8.73 -9.34
CA LYS A 643 -43.15 8.40 -10.04
C LYS A 643 -44.10 7.60 -9.14
N VAL A 644 -45.07 8.28 -8.53
CA VAL A 644 -46.09 7.67 -7.67
C VAL A 644 -47.09 6.82 -8.47
N LYS A 645 -47.48 5.69 -7.90
CA LYS A 645 -48.31 4.66 -8.54
C LYS A 645 -49.53 4.23 -7.72
N ALA A 646 -49.52 4.47 -6.41
CA ALA A 646 -50.66 4.27 -5.52
C ALA A 646 -50.36 4.95 -4.19
N ARG A 647 -51.42 5.30 -3.45
CA ARG A 647 -51.34 5.87 -2.10
C ARG A 647 -52.40 5.22 -1.23
N PHE A 648 -52.01 4.78 -0.05
CA PHE A 648 -52.86 4.10 0.91
C PHE A 648 -52.70 4.71 2.29
N LEU A 649 -53.81 4.96 2.98
CA LEU A 649 -53.80 5.62 4.30
C LEU A 649 -53.18 4.77 5.42
N GLN A 650 -52.98 3.48 5.15
CA GLN A 650 -52.34 2.52 6.04
C GLN A 650 -51.51 1.53 5.21
N ASP A 651 -50.57 0.85 5.86
CA ASP A 651 -49.89 -0.31 5.28
C ASP A 651 -50.94 -1.32 4.79
N SER A 652 -50.95 -1.52 3.48
CA SER A 652 -51.91 -2.38 2.79
C SER A 652 -51.28 -3.71 2.38
N GLY A 653 -50.07 -4.02 2.87
CA GLY A 653 -49.46 -5.34 2.70
C GLY A 653 -49.35 -5.76 1.24
N THR A 654 -49.16 -4.82 0.32
CA THR A 654 -49.24 -5.08 -1.13
C THR A 654 -48.19 -6.10 -1.62
N TYR A 655 -47.20 -6.39 -0.77
CA TYR A 655 -46.21 -7.44 -0.93
C TYR A 655 -46.79 -8.87 -1.03
N GLN A 656 -48.00 -9.12 -0.49
CA GLN A 656 -48.66 -10.43 -0.59
C GLN A 656 -49.22 -10.71 -2.00
N HIS A 657 -49.16 -9.73 -2.91
CA HIS A 657 -49.64 -9.83 -4.28
C HIS A 657 -51.14 -10.14 -4.44
N GLY A 658 -52.00 -9.85 -3.45
CA GLY A 658 -53.46 -10.03 -3.61
C GLY A 658 -54.07 -9.24 -4.80
N TRP A 659 -53.35 -8.25 -5.32
CA TRP A 659 -53.69 -7.52 -6.54
C TRP A 659 -53.46 -8.31 -7.84
N LEU A 660 -52.93 -9.54 -7.78
CA LEU A 660 -52.57 -10.37 -8.93
C LEU A 660 -52.97 -11.83 -8.67
N GLY A 661 -53.89 -12.38 -9.48
CA GLY A 661 -54.43 -13.73 -9.25
C GLY A 661 -55.53 -14.09 -10.26
N SER A 662 -56.46 -14.96 -9.86
CA SER A 662 -57.73 -15.17 -10.55
C SER A 662 -58.62 -13.92 -10.48
N GLU A 663 -59.60 -13.80 -11.37
CA GLU A 663 -60.52 -12.66 -11.35
C GLU A 663 -61.27 -12.52 -10.01
N SER A 664 -61.69 -13.63 -9.42
CA SER A 664 -62.36 -13.67 -8.11
C SER A 664 -61.46 -13.17 -6.98
N GLU A 665 -60.22 -13.65 -6.91
CA GLU A 665 -59.24 -13.20 -5.91
C GLU A 665 -58.96 -11.69 -6.04
N VAL A 666 -58.83 -11.21 -7.28
CA VAL A 666 -58.56 -9.80 -7.57
C VAL A 666 -59.79 -8.93 -7.24
N LYS A 667 -61.02 -9.42 -7.46
CA LYS A 667 -62.27 -8.77 -7.02
C LYS A 667 -62.35 -8.67 -5.49
N ASN A 668 -62.02 -9.75 -4.78
CA ASN A 668 -61.96 -9.75 -3.32
C ASN A 668 -60.93 -8.73 -2.80
N TYR A 669 -59.76 -8.68 -3.43
CA TYR A 669 -58.75 -7.67 -3.14
C TYR A 669 -59.23 -6.24 -3.43
N GLN A 670 -59.93 -6.01 -4.55
CA GLN A 670 -60.51 -4.72 -4.90
C GLN A 670 -61.47 -4.22 -3.82
N THR A 671 -62.42 -5.06 -3.38
CA THR A 671 -63.36 -4.74 -2.30
C THR A 671 -62.62 -4.35 -1.03
N TRP A 672 -61.57 -5.09 -0.68
CA TRP A 672 -60.74 -4.83 0.50
C TRP A 672 -59.91 -3.54 0.39
N ILE A 673 -59.36 -3.21 -0.79
CA ILE A 673 -58.45 -2.07 -0.96
C ILE A 673 -59.15 -0.74 -1.26
N ASN A 674 -60.38 -0.77 -1.80
CA ASN A 674 -61.10 0.41 -2.27
C ASN A 674 -61.32 1.48 -1.20
N ASN A 675 -61.47 1.07 0.06
CA ASN A 675 -61.66 1.99 1.19
C ASN A 675 -60.33 2.54 1.75
N ARG A 676 -59.18 2.02 1.29
CA ARG A 676 -57.85 2.42 1.76
C ARG A 676 -57.11 3.30 0.75
N ILE A 677 -57.43 3.15 -0.53
CA ILE A 677 -56.76 3.86 -1.61
C ILE A 677 -57.27 5.30 -1.74
N VAL A 678 -56.34 6.24 -1.83
CA VAL A 678 -56.65 7.66 -2.05
C VAL A 678 -55.97 8.10 -3.34
N THR A 679 -56.75 8.48 -4.33
CA THR A 679 -56.24 8.87 -5.66
C THR A 679 -55.79 10.32 -5.69
N ASP A 680 -56.49 11.19 -4.97
CA ASP A 680 -56.16 12.61 -4.86
C ASP A 680 -54.96 12.84 -3.92
N GLU A 681 -53.97 13.59 -4.39
CA GLU A 681 -52.72 13.81 -3.67
C GLU A 681 -52.89 14.75 -2.48
N ASN A 682 -53.62 15.85 -2.66
CA ASN A 682 -53.84 16.85 -1.62
C ASN A 682 -54.63 16.26 -0.45
N LEU A 683 -55.69 15.51 -0.76
CA LEU A 683 -56.50 14.78 0.21
C LEU A 683 -55.68 13.72 0.93
N PHE A 684 -54.81 13.00 0.23
CA PHE A 684 -53.93 12.00 0.85
C PHE A 684 -52.98 12.65 1.85
N SER A 685 -52.27 13.71 1.45
CA SER A 685 -51.34 14.45 2.31
C SER A 685 -52.04 15.02 3.54
N LEU A 686 -53.22 15.61 3.37
CA LEU A 686 -54.03 16.15 4.47
C LEU A 686 -54.45 15.06 5.47
N LYS A 687 -54.84 13.88 4.97
CA LYS A 687 -55.18 12.74 5.84
C LYS A 687 -53.96 12.17 6.57
N VAL A 688 -52.80 12.10 5.91
CA VAL A 688 -51.55 11.62 6.52
C VAL A 688 -51.08 12.54 7.64
N GLN A 689 -51.26 13.86 7.54
CA GLN A 689 -50.93 14.81 8.61
C GLN A 689 -51.68 14.53 9.92
N GLY A 690 -52.95 14.11 9.84
CA GLY A 690 -53.76 13.77 10.99
C GLY A 690 -53.53 12.35 11.53
N ALA A 691 -52.84 11.49 10.77
CA ALA A 691 -52.78 10.06 11.05
C ALA A 691 -51.48 9.69 11.77
N ASN A 692 -51.61 9.05 12.94
CA ASN A 692 -50.48 8.48 13.69
C ASN A 692 -50.19 7.02 13.29
N GLN A 693 -50.49 6.65 12.05
CA GLN A 693 -50.33 5.30 11.52
C GLN A 693 -49.42 5.31 10.29
N THR A 694 -48.73 4.20 10.06
CA THR A 694 -47.87 4.03 8.89
C THR A 694 -48.71 3.97 7.62
N ASN A 695 -48.51 4.93 6.72
CA ASN A 695 -49.11 4.91 5.38
C ASN A 695 -48.23 4.13 4.38
N GLU A 696 -48.80 3.83 3.20
CA GLU A 696 -48.07 3.18 2.11
C GLU A 696 -48.23 3.98 0.82
N VAL A 697 -47.11 4.46 0.27
CA VAL A 697 -47.01 5.01 -1.07
C VAL A 697 -46.23 4.03 -1.93
N LEU A 698 -46.82 3.62 -3.05
CA LEU A 698 -46.12 2.84 -4.06
C LEU A 698 -45.49 3.81 -5.05
N ALA A 699 -44.16 3.91 -5.03
CA ALA A 699 -43.43 4.81 -5.92
C ALA A 699 -42.35 4.05 -6.70
N GLN A 700 -42.09 4.50 -7.93
CA GLN A 700 -40.84 4.20 -8.61
C GLN A 700 -39.82 5.25 -8.16
N LEU A 701 -38.82 4.78 -7.42
CA LEU A 701 -37.73 5.58 -6.89
C LEU A 701 -36.58 5.64 -7.91
N ASN A 702 -35.81 6.71 -7.89
CA ASN A 702 -34.65 6.93 -8.76
C ASN A 702 -33.57 7.70 -7.99
N LYS A 703 -32.40 7.86 -8.61
CA LYS A 703 -31.27 8.55 -7.98
C LYS A 703 -31.53 10.05 -7.84
N GLU A 704 -32.26 10.66 -8.78
CA GLU A 704 -32.53 12.10 -8.80
C GLU A 704 -33.40 12.54 -7.63
N GLY A 705 -34.24 11.64 -7.13
CA GLY A 705 -35.06 11.88 -5.96
C GLY A 705 -34.32 11.77 -4.64
N LEU A 706 -33.10 11.21 -4.56
CA LEU A 706 -32.40 11.03 -3.28
C LEU A 706 -32.07 12.36 -2.61
N THR A 707 -32.47 12.51 -1.35
CA THR A 707 -32.20 13.74 -0.56
C THR A 707 -31.40 13.48 0.71
N ALA A 708 -31.62 12.35 1.40
CA ALA A 708 -30.90 12.02 2.63
C ALA A 708 -30.85 10.52 2.91
N ILE A 709 -29.96 10.12 3.82
CA ILE A 709 -30.00 8.82 4.51
C ILE A 709 -30.76 9.02 5.82
N VAL A 710 -31.73 8.16 6.10
CA VAL A 710 -32.58 8.26 7.30
C VAL A 710 -32.30 7.11 8.27
N ILE A 711 -32.14 7.46 9.54
CA ILE A 711 -32.09 6.56 10.69
C ILE A 711 -33.42 6.72 11.44
N GLY A 712 -34.27 5.69 11.37
CA GLY A 712 -35.57 5.65 12.03
C GLY A 712 -35.54 5.16 13.48
N GLN A 713 -34.43 4.57 13.90
CA GLN A 713 -34.18 4.19 15.29
C GLN A 713 -32.72 4.46 15.57
N ASP A 714 -32.47 5.39 16.49
CA ASP A 714 -31.12 5.81 16.83
C ASP A 714 -30.43 4.71 17.67
N THR A 715 -29.62 3.89 16.98
CA THR A 715 -28.73 2.91 17.58
C THR A 715 -27.33 3.08 17.00
N PRO A 716 -26.27 2.76 17.76
CA PRO A 716 -24.90 2.82 17.25
C PRO A 716 -24.71 2.01 15.96
N GLU A 717 -25.30 0.83 15.85
CA GLU A 717 -25.22 -0.01 14.65
C GLU A 717 -25.93 0.65 13.47
N ALA A 718 -27.06 1.33 13.70
CA ALA A 718 -27.75 2.07 12.65
C ALA A 718 -26.93 3.28 12.18
N ARG A 719 -26.25 4.00 13.09
CA ARG A 719 -25.32 5.09 12.76
C ARG A 719 -24.14 4.60 11.93
N HIS A 720 -23.48 3.52 12.35
CA HIS A 720 -22.37 2.92 11.60
C HIS A 720 -22.82 2.43 10.22
N LEU A 721 -23.97 1.76 10.15
CA LEU A 721 -24.54 1.33 8.88
C LEU A 721 -24.81 2.55 7.99
N ALA A 722 -25.42 3.61 8.51
CA ALA A 722 -25.69 4.84 7.76
C ALA A 722 -24.41 5.51 7.24
N ILE A 723 -23.34 5.60 8.04
CA ILE A 723 -22.02 6.11 7.62
C ILE A 723 -21.47 5.27 6.47
N SER A 724 -21.48 3.93 6.61
CA SER A 724 -21.03 3.03 5.55
C SER A 724 -21.83 3.21 4.26
N ARG A 725 -23.16 3.40 4.38
CA ARG A 725 -24.04 3.65 3.24
C ARG A 725 -23.81 5.01 2.60
N GLN A 726 -23.49 6.03 3.39
CA GLN A 726 -23.12 7.36 2.88
C GLN A 726 -21.86 7.28 2.02
N THR A 727 -20.84 6.56 2.48
CA THR A 727 -19.61 6.33 1.69
C THR A 727 -19.92 5.60 0.39
N GLU A 728 -20.69 4.50 0.45
CA GLU A 728 -21.06 3.73 -0.75
C GLU A 728 -21.82 4.60 -1.78
N ILE A 729 -22.71 5.47 -1.32
CA ILE A 729 -23.48 6.37 -2.18
C ILE A 729 -22.63 7.48 -2.77
N LYS A 730 -21.71 8.04 -1.97
CA LYS A 730 -20.71 8.99 -2.46
C LYS A 730 -19.87 8.39 -3.57
N ASP A 731 -19.39 7.16 -3.38
CA ASP A 731 -18.52 6.49 -4.35
C ASP A 731 -19.28 6.10 -5.63
N LYS A 732 -20.53 5.63 -5.51
CA LYS A 732 -21.32 5.16 -6.65
C LYS A 732 -21.99 6.26 -7.46
N PHE A 733 -22.45 7.32 -6.80
CA PHE A 733 -23.27 8.34 -7.44
C PHE A 733 -22.63 9.73 -7.42
N SER A 734 -21.44 9.88 -6.83
CA SER A 734 -20.80 11.19 -6.61
C SER A 734 -21.70 12.14 -5.82
N MET A 735 -22.58 11.60 -4.97
CA MET A 735 -23.53 12.34 -4.14
C MET A 735 -23.21 12.13 -2.68
N TRP A 736 -23.05 13.23 -1.94
CA TRP A 736 -22.80 13.13 -0.50
C TRP A 736 -24.07 13.47 0.27
N LEU A 737 -24.86 12.45 0.59
CA LEU A 737 -26.15 12.67 1.24
C LEU A 737 -25.98 12.99 2.73
N PRO A 738 -26.71 13.96 3.31
CA PRO A 738 -26.80 14.12 4.75
C PRO A 738 -27.42 12.89 5.40
N ILE A 739 -27.01 12.58 6.63
CA ILE A 739 -27.64 11.53 7.46
C ILE A 739 -28.52 12.24 8.49
N ILE A 740 -29.74 11.75 8.67
CA ILE A 740 -30.68 12.33 9.64
C ILE A 740 -31.25 11.26 10.56
N PHE A 741 -31.61 11.69 11.76
CA PHE A 741 -32.48 10.95 12.67
C PHE A 741 -33.92 11.39 12.47
N TYR A 742 -34.82 10.43 12.30
CA TYR A 742 -36.26 10.67 12.22
C TYR A 742 -36.96 9.93 13.36
N ASP A 743 -37.65 10.68 14.23
CA ASP A 743 -38.41 10.13 15.35
C ASP A 743 -39.86 10.62 15.29
N ALA A 744 -40.76 9.71 14.89
CA ALA A 744 -42.19 10.01 14.79
C ALA A 744 -42.85 10.27 16.14
N SER A 745 -42.36 9.64 17.21
CA SER A 745 -42.91 9.79 18.57
C SER A 745 -42.54 11.14 19.15
N ARG A 746 -41.30 11.60 18.91
CA ARG A 746 -40.83 12.93 19.32
C ARG A 746 -41.18 14.04 18.32
N ARG A 747 -41.74 13.67 17.16
CA ARG A 747 -42.06 14.59 16.04
C ARG A 747 -40.85 15.43 15.65
N SER A 748 -39.70 14.78 15.51
CA SER A 748 -38.43 15.47 15.27
C SER A 748 -37.65 14.87 14.13
N ILE A 749 -36.94 15.76 13.45
CA ILE A 749 -35.86 15.44 12.52
C ILE A 749 -34.61 16.14 13.04
N LYS A 750 -33.51 15.40 13.21
CA LYS A 750 -32.21 15.94 13.61
C LYS A 750 -31.16 15.57 12.57
N LEU A 751 -30.32 16.53 12.17
CA LEU A 751 -29.12 16.25 11.39
C LEU A 751 -28.13 15.44 12.26
N TYR A 752 -27.60 14.34 11.71
CA TYR A 752 -26.44 13.68 12.29
C TYR A 752 -25.20 14.46 11.86
N ASP A 753 -24.80 15.38 12.71
CA ASP A 753 -23.79 16.37 12.36
C ASP A 753 -22.41 15.75 12.16
N TYR A 754 -21.51 16.54 11.58
CA TYR A 754 -20.18 16.06 11.24
C TYR A 754 -19.34 15.71 12.49
N GLN A 755 -19.58 16.35 13.64
CA GLN A 755 -18.85 16.06 14.88
C GLN A 755 -19.30 14.72 15.46
N ASP A 756 -20.61 14.48 15.50
CA ASP A 756 -21.21 13.21 15.91
C ASP A 756 -20.70 12.06 15.01
N ILE A 757 -20.62 12.27 13.69
CA ILE A 757 -20.04 11.30 12.74
C ILE A 757 -18.56 11.03 13.04
N LEU A 758 -17.76 12.06 13.34
CA LEU A 758 -16.35 11.90 13.68
C LEU A 758 -16.16 11.16 15.00
N ALA A 759 -16.99 11.46 16.00
CA ALA A 759 -16.98 10.79 17.29
C ALA A 759 -17.27 9.29 17.13
N ASP A 760 -18.29 8.93 16.36
CA ASP A 760 -18.62 7.52 16.12
C ASP A 760 -17.57 6.80 15.26
N LYS A 761 -16.96 7.48 14.28
CA LYS A 761 -15.81 6.92 13.53
C LYS A 761 -14.61 6.66 14.44
N LEU A 762 -14.31 7.57 15.36
CA LEU A 762 -13.25 7.40 16.34
C LEU A 762 -13.58 6.20 17.24
N LEU A 763 -14.80 6.13 17.77
CA LEU A 763 -15.24 5.04 18.62
C LEU A 763 -15.19 3.67 17.93
N GLN A 764 -15.54 3.62 16.64
CA GLN A 764 -15.41 2.41 15.82
C GLN A 764 -13.96 1.97 15.68
N ARG A 765 -13.04 2.91 15.45
CA ARG A 765 -11.60 2.61 15.38
C ARG A 765 -11.10 2.05 16.71
N LYS A 766 -11.50 2.66 17.83
CA LYS A 766 -11.19 2.17 19.18
C LYS A 766 -11.68 0.74 19.41
N LYS A 767 -12.95 0.45 19.06
CA LYS A 767 -13.53 -0.91 19.10
C LYS A 767 -12.71 -1.89 18.25
N GLN A 768 -12.40 -1.53 17.01
CA GLN A 768 -11.62 -2.40 16.11
C GLN A 768 -10.20 -2.66 16.64
N ASN A 769 -9.54 -1.64 17.21
CA ASN A 769 -8.22 -1.77 17.82
C ASN A 769 -8.24 -2.75 19.00
N LEU A 770 -9.26 -2.67 19.86
CA LEU A 770 -9.46 -3.62 20.96
C LEU A 770 -9.70 -5.04 20.47
N ILE A 771 -10.55 -5.22 19.45
CA ILE A 771 -10.81 -6.55 18.85
C ILE A 771 -9.53 -7.11 18.23
N ASN A 772 -8.79 -6.30 17.47
CA ASN A 772 -7.53 -6.72 16.86
C ASN A 772 -6.50 -7.13 17.91
N LEU A 773 -6.39 -6.34 18.98
CA LEU A 773 -5.51 -6.62 20.11
C LEU A 773 -5.90 -7.94 20.79
N HIS A 774 -7.19 -8.15 21.05
CA HIS A 774 -7.72 -9.40 21.62
C HIS A 774 -7.48 -10.62 20.75
N GLN A 775 -7.75 -10.51 19.44
CA GLN A 775 -7.43 -11.56 18.48
C GLN A 775 -5.93 -11.87 18.46
N ALA A 776 -5.06 -10.86 18.65
CA ALA A 776 -3.62 -11.07 18.78
C ALA A 776 -3.29 -11.86 20.07
N PHE A 777 -3.93 -11.55 21.20
CA PHE A 777 -3.77 -12.29 22.47
C PHE A 777 -4.17 -13.77 22.36
N LEU A 778 -5.22 -14.07 21.59
CA LEU A 778 -5.76 -15.43 21.40
C LEU A 778 -4.89 -16.34 20.52
N LYS A 779 -4.00 -15.79 19.68
CA LYS A 779 -3.12 -16.62 18.85
C LYS A 779 -2.15 -17.43 19.72
N LYS A 780 -1.90 -18.70 19.34
CA LYS A 780 -0.92 -19.59 20.01
C LYS A 780 0.51 -19.05 19.87
N LYS A 781 0.83 -18.46 18.72
CA LYS A 781 2.08 -17.76 18.43
C LYS A 781 1.79 -16.29 18.16
N TRP A 782 2.57 -15.40 18.79
CA TRP A 782 2.31 -13.98 18.73
C TRP A 782 3.07 -13.32 17.58
N LYS A 783 2.35 -12.57 16.75
CA LYS A 783 2.91 -11.59 15.82
C LYS A 783 2.11 -10.31 15.98
N LEU A 784 2.56 -9.40 16.86
CA LEU A 784 1.83 -8.17 17.16
C LEU A 784 2.14 -7.01 16.21
N SER A 785 3.11 -7.18 15.31
CA SER A 785 3.36 -6.26 14.21
C SER A 785 4.13 -6.96 13.09
N PHE A 786 4.17 -6.34 11.91
CA PHE A 786 5.07 -6.73 10.81
C PHE A 786 6.57 -6.66 11.21
N PHE A 787 6.90 -6.04 12.35
CA PHE A 787 8.25 -5.69 12.77
C PHE A 787 8.82 -6.56 13.91
N CYS A 788 8.03 -7.42 14.53
CA CYS A 788 8.51 -8.33 15.59
C CYS A 788 8.90 -9.68 14.96
N LYS A 789 10.21 -9.99 14.94
CA LYS A 789 10.79 -11.11 14.18
C LYS A 789 10.80 -12.46 14.93
N ASP A 790 10.63 -12.47 16.25
CA ASP A 790 10.74 -13.70 17.05
C ASP A 790 9.38 -14.20 17.58
N ASP A 791 9.16 -15.51 17.47
CA ASP A 791 8.02 -16.20 18.10
C ASP A 791 8.24 -16.19 19.63
N ILE A 792 7.50 -15.35 20.38
CA ILE A 792 7.51 -15.40 21.84
C ILE A 792 6.74 -16.66 22.29
N SER A 793 7.46 -17.72 22.64
CA SER A 793 6.89 -19.01 23.08
C SER A 793 6.30 -18.96 24.49
N ASP A 794 6.84 -18.11 25.37
CA ASP A 794 6.38 -17.93 26.75
C ASP A 794 5.61 -16.62 26.89
N LYS A 795 4.27 -16.69 26.86
CA LYS A 795 3.38 -15.53 27.02
C LYS A 795 3.64 -14.89 28.40
N PRO A 796 4.25 -13.68 28.50
CA PRO A 796 4.60 -13.12 29.81
C PRO A 796 3.38 -12.58 30.59
N VAL A 797 2.18 -12.57 29.99
CA VAL A 797 1.05 -11.82 30.55
C VAL A 797 -0.31 -12.50 30.39
N PRO A 798 -0.58 -13.58 31.15
CA PRO A 798 -1.93 -14.11 31.30
C PRO A 798 -2.91 -13.06 31.83
N GLU A 799 -2.49 -12.20 32.75
CA GLU A 799 -3.37 -11.27 33.47
C GLU A 799 -4.05 -10.22 32.57
N ILE A 800 -3.29 -9.53 31.70
CA ILE A 800 -3.86 -8.52 30.78
C ILE A 800 -4.72 -9.19 29.71
N ALA A 801 -4.29 -10.35 29.21
CA ALA A 801 -5.06 -11.12 28.23
C ALA A 801 -6.39 -11.58 28.82
N VAL A 802 -6.39 -12.08 30.06
CA VAL A 802 -7.58 -12.50 30.81
C VAL A 802 -8.48 -11.30 31.10
N TYR A 803 -7.91 -10.17 31.51
CA TYR A 803 -8.68 -8.94 31.75
C TYR A 803 -9.34 -8.41 30.48
N LEU A 804 -8.59 -8.31 29.38
CA LEU A 804 -9.12 -7.88 28.08
C LEU A 804 -10.20 -8.83 27.58
N ASN A 805 -9.98 -10.15 27.68
CA ASN A 805 -10.97 -11.15 27.29
C ASN A 805 -12.24 -11.03 28.14
N SER A 806 -12.11 -10.85 29.46
CA SER A 806 -13.25 -10.62 30.34
C SER A 806 -14.02 -9.36 29.97
N LYS A 807 -13.33 -8.25 29.66
CA LYS A 807 -13.98 -6.99 29.29
C LYS A 807 -14.65 -7.07 27.93
N ILE A 808 -14.02 -7.69 26.93
CA ILE A 808 -14.64 -7.89 25.62
C ILE A 808 -15.86 -8.80 25.72
N GLN A 809 -15.80 -9.90 26.47
CA GLN A 809 -16.97 -10.75 26.70
C GLN A 809 -18.09 -10.00 27.42
N GLN A 810 -17.77 -9.15 28.41
CA GLN A 810 -18.77 -8.28 29.06
C GLN A 810 -19.40 -7.33 28.04
N LEU A 811 -18.59 -6.70 27.18
CA LEU A 811 -19.06 -5.78 26.15
C LEU A 811 -19.94 -6.48 25.10
N GLU A 812 -19.51 -7.63 24.59
CA GLU A 812 -20.26 -8.46 23.64
C GLU A 812 -21.56 -9.01 24.24
N ASN A 813 -21.58 -9.33 25.53
CA ASN A 813 -22.80 -9.75 26.23
C ASN A 813 -23.73 -8.57 26.56
N SER A 814 -23.16 -7.37 26.70
CA SER A 814 -23.89 -6.10 26.92
C SER A 814 -24.38 -5.44 25.64
N ASP A 815 -23.95 -5.91 24.45
CA ASP A 815 -24.40 -5.46 23.12
C ASP A 815 -25.91 -5.68 22.87
N LYS A 816 -26.68 -6.03 23.91
CA LYS A 816 -28.09 -5.64 24.04
C LYS A 816 -28.20 -4.11 24.24
N ALA A 817 -28.03 -3.42 23.12
CA ALA A 817 -28.67 -2.17 22.71
C ALA A 817 -28.16 -0.78 23.15
N TYR A 818 -27.31 -0.56 24.16
CA TYR A 818 -27.15 0.85 24.60
C TYR A 818 -25.78 1.41 25.02
N ASP A 819 -24.65 0.69 24.96
CA ASP A 819 -23.47 1.19 25.67
C ASP A 819 -22.15 1.16 24.88
N PHE A 820 -22.16 1.82 23.72
CA PHE A 820 -20.96 2.05 22.91
C PHE A 820 -19.87 2.87 23.64
N TYR A 821 -20.24 3.72 24.60
CA TYR A 821 -19.31 4.44 25.47
C TYR A 821 -18.39 3.51 26.28
N ASN A 822 -18.85 2.29 26.57
CA ASN A 822 -18.07 1.32 27.33
C ASN A 822 -16.84 0.81 26.56
N TRP A 823 -16.85 0.85 25.21
CA TRP A 823 -15.67 0.48 24.41
C TRP A 823 -14.52 1.47 24.58
N ALA A 824 -14.81 2.78 24.58
CA ALA A 824 -13.79 3.81 24.79
C ALA A 824 -13.22 3.76 26.21
N LEU A 825 -14.09 3.54 27.21
CA LEU A 825 -13.67 3.38 28.61
C LEU A 825 -12.77 2.16 28.78
N VAL A 826 -13.15 1.00 28.20
CA VAL A 826 -12.33 -0.22 28.25
C VAL A 826 -10.99 -0.03 27.53
N GLU A 827 -10.96 0.66 26.39
CA GLU A 827 -9.69 0.97 25.72
C GLU A 827 -8.78 1.82 26.61
N GLN A 828 -9.35 2.84 27.27
CA GLN A 828 -8.62 3.68 28.21
C GLN A 828 -8.10 2.87 29.40
N GLU A 829 -8.92 2.03 30.04
CA GLU A 829 -8.50 1.15 31.14
C GLU A 829 -7.35 0.21 30.72
N ILE A 830 -7.44 -0.37 29.52
CA ILE A 830 -6.40 -1.25 28.98
C ILE A 830 -5.12 -0.45 28.72
N ARG A 831 -5.24 0.74 28.13
CA ARG A 831 -4.11 1.65 27.87
C ARG A 831 -3.43 2.06 29.18
N GLU A 832 -4.19 2.40 30.21
CA GLU A 832 -3.68 2.74 31.54
C GLU A 832 -2.94 1.55 32.18
N ARG A 833 -3.50 0.34 32.12
CA ARG A 833 -2.85 -0.89 32.61
C ARG A 833 -1.55 -1.19 31.85
N LEU A 834 -1.56 -1.07 30.52
CA LEU A 834 -0.37 -1.24 29.68
C LEU A 834 0.70 -0.19 30.02
N ASN A 835 0.31 1.07 30.17
CA ASN A 835 1.20 2.16 30.59
C ASN A 835 1.79 1.91 31.99
N GLN A 836 0.99 1.44 32.95
CA GLN A 836 1.46 1.09 34.28
C GLN A 836 2.50 -0.04 34.22
N LYS A 837 2.26 -1.08 33.41
CA LYS A 837 3.21 -2.20 33.23
C LYS A 837 4.47 -1.77 32.48
N CYS A 838 4.38 -0.84 31.51
CA CYS A 838 5.53 -0.18 30.90
C CYS A 838 6.37 0.58 31.94
N LYS A 839 5.74 1.41 32.78
CA LYS A 839 6.41 2.18 33.85
C LYS A 839 7.09 1.25 34.87
N GLN A 840 6.38 0.22 35.33
CA GLN A 840 6.92 -0.79 36.25
C GLN A 840 8.13 -1.50 35.64
N ASN A 841 8.05 -1.98 34.39
CA ASN A 841 9.17 -2.71 33.76
C ASN A 841 10.35 -1.80 33.37
N LYS A 842 10.13 -0.53 32.99
CA LYS A 842 11.21 0.46 32.83
C LYS A 842 12.02 0.60 34.14
N PHE A 843 11.35 0.55 35.29
CA PHE A 843 12.00 0.62 36.61
C PHE A 843 12.78 -0.68 36.96
N PHE A 844 12.22 -1.86 36.65
CA PHE A 844 12.88 -3.16 36.92
C PHE A 844 14.05 -3.50 35.99
N ARG A 845 14.20 -2.78 34.86
CA ARG A 845 15.36 -2.88 33.96
C ARG A 845 16.68 -2.50 34.66
N ILE A 846 16.60 -1.64 35.69
CA ILE A 846 17.76 -1.23 36.49
C ILE A 846 18.16 -2.29 37.53
N LEU A 847 17.22 -3.17 37.94
CA LEU A 847 17.40 -4.02 39.13
C LEU A 847 17.49 -5.53 38.87
N LYS A 848 16.99 -6.08 37.74
CA LYS A 848 16.84 -7.55 37.62
C LYS A 848 17.04 -8.19 36.23
N GLY A 849 17.61 -7.50 35.24
CA GLY A 849 17.99 -8.15 33.96
C GLY A 849 16.83 -8.76 33.15
N ARG A 850 15.59 -8.25 33.27
CA ARG A 850 14.48 -8.62 32.37
C ARG A 850 14.77 -8.17 30.94
N THR A 851 14.42 -9.00 29.95
CA THR A 851 14.74 -8.77 28.53
C THR A 851 13.90 -7.62 27.94
N GLN A 852 14.54 -6.85 27.07
CA GLN A 852 13.97 -5.73 26.31
C GLN A 852 12.63 -6.09 25.64
N ASP A 853 12.47 -7.35 25.25
CA ASP A 853 11.31 -7.93 24.60
C ASP A 853 9.99 -7.70 25.35
N THR A 854 10.01 -7.74 26.69
CA THR A 854 8.79 -7.54 27.50
C THR A 854 8.32 -6.07 27.46
N LEU A 855 9.26 -5.12 27.41
CA LEU A 855 8.93 -3.71 27.29
C LEU A 855 8.44 -3.39 25.88
N ASP A 856 9.17 -3.88 24.87
CA ASP A 856 8.83 -3.71 23.46
C ASP A 856 7.44 -4.30 23.17
N PHE A 857 7.10 -5.41 23.80
CA PHE A 857 5.78 -6.01 23.76
C PHE A 857 4.67 -5.06 24.24
N TYR A 858 4.83 -4.45 25.41
CA TYR A 858 3.80 -3.54 25.94
C TYR A 858 3.71 -2.26 25.11
N GLN A 859 4.84 -1.77 24.60
CA GLN A 859 4.88 -0.66 23.66
C GLN A 859 4.20 -1.00 22.34
N ASN A 860 4.39 -2.21 21.82
CA ASN A 860 3.70 -2.69 20.62
C ASN A 860 2.18 -2.80 20.84
N CYS A 861 1.74 -3.25 22.01
CA CYS A 861 0.31 -3.25 22.37
C CYS A 861 -0.25 -1.82 22.44
N LEU A 862 0.48 -0.87 23.02
CA LEU A 862 0.09 0.54 23.07
C LEU A 862 0.05 1.17 21.68
N THR A 863 1.01 0.85 20.82
CA THR A 863 1.02 1.28 19.41
C THR A 863 -0.20 0.74 18.67
N ALA A 864 -0.56 -0.53 18.88
CA ALA A 864 -1.75 -1.14 18.28
C ALA A 864 -3.08 -0.49 18.73
N LEU A 865 -3.10 0.17 19.89
CA LEU A 865 -4.27 0.96 20.34
C LEU A 865 -4.25 2.40 19.81
N THR A 866 -3.10 2.91 19.34
CA THR A 866 -2.91 4.32 18.94
C THR A 866 -2.99 4.51 17.42
N VAL A 867 -2.58 3.50 16.64
CA VAL A 867 -2.87 3.37 15.21
C VAL A 867 -4.34 3.11 15.01
#